data_AF-A0AAV9IWY8-F1
#
_entry.id   AF-A0AAV9IWY8-F1
#
_cell.length_a   1.000
_cell.length_b   1.000
_cell.length_c   1.000
_cell.angle_alpha   90.00
_cell.angle_beta   90.00
_cell.angle_gamma   90.00
#
_symmetry.space_group_name_H-M   'P 1'
#
loop_
_entity.id
_entity.type
_entity.pdbx_description
1 polymer ?
#
loop_
_entity_poly.entity_id
_entity_poly.type
_entity_poly.pdbx_seq_one_letter_code
_entity_poly.pdbx_strand_id
1 'polypeptide(L)'
;MGGSKPVVEGPAEPAAAAAGGASAPSTSVRRYQVPNAVNLLAIGEYAGDEAPGGGDTWRHRDERRGEPAGRAEPLCTPPPSPSLSRSGSTSLSSARRLPSWSPARERATASARKMPKRYSLAAQYRFDERKELYAEVPYITALLTYAMYAMMIIIGHVRDSVRKMGRWLRQPDGEPSERAPLLADFEDFYTRRMYRRIEDCWSRPICSKPGAHIDVVERRFRTRAERQRLLQQQWLKGERHASPEQLVELHMHETGEYRGLLPQTPCTAAQEYTGQVRRCLNLSSYNYLGYAEVPGGIGDSVLQALERYGVSVCAARDGGFTAPLRQLEETVARFVGKEAAIVVGMGFATNSMILPALVGKGGLLVSDELNHASIVAGARSSGAKIRVFRHNDAKDLERVLRSSIAEGQPRTHRPWTKVLVVVEGIYSMEGAVCNLPEILRVTHKYRAYLFVDEAHSIGALGATGRGVCEYTGVNAAEVDVLMGTFTKSFGAVGGYVAGSAELVRHLRHASAGALHTTTMSPSSAMQILYAMRQISGEDGTDVGRRKIAQLRDNSLYFRRRLIELGVQTIGTIGSPVVPIMLYIPSKIAAFSRECLRRGLAIVVVGFPATPLILSRARICLSAAHTRADLDFALQVIDEVADLLLLKYSKHRLNGKRTTDKAKGR
;
A
#
# COMPACT_ATOMS: atom_id res chain seq x y z
N MET A 1 -36.14 -13.00 49.03
CA MET A 1 -35.97 -12.75 50.48
C MET A 1 -35.44 -14.02 51.13
N GLY A 2 -34.39 -13.89 51.97
CA GLY A 2 -33.84 -14.89 52.90
C GLY A 2 -33.15 -16.08 52.23
N GLY A 3 -31.84 -16.34 52.38
CA GLY A 3 -30.97 -16.24 53.56
C GLY A 3 -30.57 -17.68 53.94
N SER A 4 -29.42 -18.19 53.45
CA SER A 4 -28.15 -18.34 54.18
C SER A 4 -28.23 -19.27 55.41
N LYS A 5 -27.45 -20.36 55.49
CA LYS A 5 -26.06 -20.47 55.96
C LYS A 5 -25.67 -22.00 56.06
N PRO A 6 -24.52 -22.44 56.61
CA PRO A 6 -23.16 -22.40 56.04
C PRO A 6 -22.39 -23.74 56.27
N VAL A 7 -21.22 -23.99 55.66
CA VAL A 7 -20.12 -24.74 56.32
C VAL A 7 -18.77 -24.23 55.78
N VAL A 8 -17.84 -24.04 56.73
CA VAL A 8 -16.46 -23.50 56.71
C VAL A 8 -15.49 -24.69 56.56
N GLU A 9 -14.36 -24.67 55.85
CA GLU A 9 -12.99 -24.33 56.31
C GLU A 9 -11.98 -24.64 55.18
N GLY A 10 -10.95 -23.79 55.00
CA GLY A 10 -9.82 -24.00 54.06
C GLY A 10 -8.70 -24.83 54.70
N PRO A 11 -7.39 -24.56 54.46
CA PRO A 11 -6.67 -24.20 53.23
C PRO A 11 -5.54 -25.23 52.93
N ALA A 12 -5.01 -25.30 51.71
CA ALA A 12 -3.67 -25.87 51.46
C ALA A 12 -3.07 -25.37 50.15
N GLU A 13 -1.91 -24.74 50.27
CA GLU A 13 -1.00 -24.34 49.19
C GLU A 13 0.20 -25.34 49.17
N PRO A 14 1.26 -25.18 48.34
CA PRO A 14 1.47 -25.81 47.03
C PRO A 14 2.67 -26.80 46.98
N ALA A 15 2.74 -27.72 45.99
CA ALA A 15 4.02 -28.26 45.47
C ALA A 15 3.88 -29.13 44.18
N ALA A 16 4.62 -28.69 43.15
CA ALA A 16 5.56 -29.43 42.30
C ALA A 16 5.18 -30.68 41.44
N ALA A 17 5.44 -30.50 40.13
CA ALA A 17 6.23 -31.36 39.23
C ALA A 17 5.61 -32.61 38.53
N ALA A 18 5.38 -32.41 37.22
CA ALA A 18 5.94 -33.18 36.09
C ALA A 18 5.69 -34.70 35.94
N ALA A 19 4.83 -35.04 34.97
CA ALA A 19 5.03 -36.08 33.94
C ALA A 19 3.95 -35.83 32.87
N GLY A 20 4.23 -35.57 31.59
CA GLY A 20 4.89 -36.49 30.66
C GLY A 20 3.83 -37.05 29.69
N GLY A 21 3.50 -36.30 28.64
CA GLY A 21 2.49 -36.69 27.64
C GLY A 21 2.56 -35.81 26.39
N ALA A 22 3.65 -35.93 25.63
CA ALA A 22 3.86 -35.20 24.39
C ALA A 22 2.84 -35.64 23.32
N SER A 23 1.82 -34.82 23.07
CA SER A 23 1.10 -34.83 21.80
C SER A 23 1.64 -33.69 20.93
N ALA A 24 2.10 -34.04 19.73
CA ALA A 24 2.69 -33.11 18.77
C ALA A 24 1.70 -31.96 18.46
N PRO A 25 2.10 -30.68 18.60
CA PRO A 25 1.20 -29.59 18.23
C PRO A 25 1.11 -29.54 16.71
N SER A 26 -0.11 -29.72 16.20
CA SER A 26 -0.48 -29.44 14.82
C SER A 26 0.12 -28.10 14.38
N THR A 27 0.81 -28.10 13.24
CA THR A 27 1.36 -26.92 12.57
C THR A 27 0.26 -25.91 12.22
N SER A 28 -0.17 -25.13 13.21
CA SER A 28 -0.95 -23.93 13.00
C SER A 28 0.03 -22.77 12.83
N VAL A 29 0.19 -22.31 11.59
CA VAL A 29 0.97 -21.11 11.29
C VAL A 29 0.20 -19.92 11.87
N ARG A 30 0.46 -19.56 13.13
CA ARG A 30 0.08 -18.25 13.67
C ARG A 30 0.93 -17.20 12.96
N ARG A 31 0.47 -16.70 11.81
CA ARG A 31 1.00 -15.44 11.24
C ARG A 31 0.58 -14.32 12.19
N TYR A 32 1.54 -13.82 12.98
CA TYR A 32 1.42 -12.62 13.80
C TYR A 32 1.23 -11.40 12.88
N GLN A 33 0.26 -10.54 13.19
CA GLN A 33 -0.03 -9.33 12.41
C GLN A 33 0.73 -8.16 13.01
N VAL A 34 2.03 -8.07 12.70
CA VAL A 34 2.78 -6.82 12.90
C VAL A 34 2.25 -5.81 11.87
N PRO A 35 2.12 -4.50 12.21
CA PRO A 35 1.64 -3.49 11.26
C PRO A 35 2.26 -3.66 9.88
N ASN A 36 1.38 -3.90 8.92
CA ASN A 36 1.74 -4.14 7.53
C ASN A 36 2.59 -2.98 7.02
N ALA A 37 3.82 -3.29 6.58
CA ALA A 37 4.69 -2.43 5.78
C ALA A 37 4.12 -2.09 4.38
N VAL A 38 2.80 -2.23 4.20
CA VAL A 38 2.10 -2.17 2.91
C VAL A 38 1.44 -0.80 2.68
N ASN A 39 1.24 0.01 3.72
CA ASN A 39 0.84 1.43 3.59
C ASN A 39 2.08 2.33 3.68
N LEU A 40 2.98 2.16 2.72
CA LEU A 40 4.19 2.96 2.60
C LEU A 40 3.86 4.12 1.65
N LEU A 41 3.99 5.36 2.15
CA LEU A 41 3.49 6.64 1.62
C LEU A 41 2.11 7.04 2.17
N ALA A 42 2.08 7.42 3.45
CA ALA A 42 1.03 8.28 3.96
C ALA A 42 1.19 9.67 3.32
N ILE A 43 0.15 10.16 2.65
CA ILE A 43 -0.01 11.59 2.33
C ILE A 43 -0.26 12.25 3.70
N GLY A 44 0.75 12.92 4.23
CA GLY A 44 0.56 13.86 5.32
C GLY A 44 0.13 15.18 4.71
N GLU A 45 -1.09 15.63 4.99
CA GLU A 45 -1.46 17.03 4.78
C GLU A 45 -0.55 17.88 5.66
N TYR A 46 0.33 18.65 5.03
CA TYR A 46 0.97 19.80 5.65
C TYR A 46 0.71 20.99 4.73
N ALA A 47 -0.13 21.90 5.21
CA ALA A 47 -0.11 23.27 4.74
C ALA A 47 1.30 23.81 5.04
N GLY A 48 1.99 24.29 4.02
CA GLY A 48 3.31 24.89 4.18
C GLY A 48 3.15 26.21 4.93
N ASP A 49 3.68 26.27 6.15
CA ASP A 49 4.09 27.55 6.72
C ASP A 49 5.46 27.91 6.13
N GLU A 50 5.56 29.14 5.65
CA GLU A 50 6.74 29.73 5.05
C GLU A 50 7.97 29.60 5.95
N ALA A 51 9.11 29.22 5.36
CA ALA A 51 10.40 29.25 6.04
C ALA A 51 10.81 30.71 6.34
N PRO A 52 11.44 30.98 7.49
CA PRO A 52 11.76 32.34 7.89
C PRO A 52 13.03 32.86 7.21
N GLY A 53 12.93 34.06 6.64
CA GLY A 53 14.04 35.01 6.59
C GLY A 53 14.74 35.17 5.23
N GLY A 54 14.43 36.27 4.56
CA GLY A 54 15.19 36.81 3.42
C GLY A 54 14.41 37.95 2.80
N GLY A 55 14.52 39.14 3.39
CA GLY A 55 13.79 40.32 2.92
C GLY A 55 14.16 40.70 1.50
N ASP A 56 13.15 41.01 0.69
CA ASP A 56 13.17 42.20 -0.15
C ASP A 56 11.73 42.64 -0.45
N THR A 57 11.53 43.92 -0.28
CA THR A 57 10.26 44.64 -0.28
C THR A 57 9.68 44.78 -1.68
N TRP A 58 8.37 44.55 -1.84
CA TRP A 58 7.57 45.24 -2.85
C TRP A 58 6.50 46.09 -2.17
N ARG A 59 6.76 47.41 -2.14
CA ARG A 59 5.77 48.45 -1.88
C ARG A 59 5.07 48.81 -3.19
N HIS A 60 3.74 48.91 -3.13
CA HIS A 60 2.95 49.97 -3.75
C HIS A 60 1.76 50.15 -2.80
N ARG A 61 1.79 51.08 -1.84
CA ARG A 61 1.42 52.50 -1.96
C ARG A 61 0.16 52.69 -2.83
N ASP A 62 -0.98 52.66 -2.17
CA ASP A 62 -2.05 53.61 -2.46
C ASP A 62 -2.53 54.23 -1.15
N GLU A 63 -2.32 55.55 -1.04
CA GLU A 63 -2.81 56.39 0.04
C GLU A 63 -4.22 56.87 -0.32
N ARG A 64 -5.22 56.57 0.53
CA ARG A 64 -6.15 57.57 1.08
C ARG A 64 -7.15 56.96 2.09
N ARG A 65 -6.80 57.19 3.37
CA ARG A 65 -7.59 57.55 4.57
C ARG A 65 -9.08 57.14 4.68
N GLY A 66 -9.42 56.54 5.84
CA GLY A 66 -10.61 56.91 6.63
C GLY A 66 -11.43 55.76 7.26
N GLU A 67 -10.99 55.25 8.42
CA GLU A 67 -11.71 54.84 9.67
C GLU A 67 -13.17 54.27 9.71
N PRO A 68 -13.60 53.60 10.82
CA PRO A 68 -14.19 52.26 10.76
C PRO A 68 -15.66 52.12 11.24
N ALA A 69 -16.12 50.85 11.23
CA ALA A 69 -17.12 50.22 12.10
C ALA A 69 -18.56 50.05 11.58
N GLY A 70 -19.10 48.83 11.78
CA GLY A 70 -20.54 48.55 11.71
C GLY A 70 -20.90 47.11 11.35
N ARG A 71 -21.06 46.25 12.36
CA ARG A 71 -21.76 44.94 12.27
C ARG A 71 -23.26 45.16 12.02
N ALA A 72 -23.87 44.40 11.11
CA ALA A 72 -25.17 43.71 11.28
C ALA A 72 -25.55 42.91 10.01
N GLU A 73 -26.01 41.68 10.21
CA GLU A 73 -26.70 40.75 9.28
C GLU A 73 -28.13 41.21 8.88
N PRO A 74 -28.98 40.45 8.13
CA PRO A 74 -28.78 39.52 7.00
C PRO A 74 -29.83 39.68 5.84
N LEU A 75 -29.70 38.84 4.80
CA LEU A 75 -30.76 38.25 3.93
C LEU A 75 -31.68 39.16 3.06
N CYS A 76 -31.60 39.00 1.72
CA CYS A 76 -32.70 38.49 0.86
C CYS A 76 -32.38 38.62 -0.66
N THR A 77 -32.44 37.46 -1.34
CA THR A 77 -32.96 37.13 -2.69
C THR A 77 -32.81 38.06 -3.94
N PRO A 78 -32.77 37.48 -5.16
CA PRO A 78 -32.26 38.12 -6.37
C PRO A 78 -33.36 38.77 -7.24
N PRO A 79 -32.99 39.66 -8.18
CA PRO A 79 -33.84 39.99 -9.32
C PRO A 79 -33.22 39.66 -10.69
N PRO A 80 -34.02 39.75 -11.78
CA PRO A 80 -33.97 38.85 -12.91
C PRO A 80 -33.31 39.42 -14.18
N SER A 81 -33.11 38.53 -15.14
CA SER A 81 -32.77 38.81 -16.54
C SER A 81 -33.78 39.75 -17.23
N PRO A 82 -33.31 40.55 -18.22
CA PRO A 82 -34.08 40.71 -19.45
C PRO A 82 -33.23 40.64 -20.76
N SER A 83 -33.75 39.82 -21.68
CA SER A 83 -33.98 40.02 -23.13
C SER A 83 -33.06 40.91 -24.01
N LEU A 84 -32.49 40.25 -25.02
CA LEU A 84 -32.57 40.51 -26.48
C LEU A 84 -32.50 41.96 -27.00
N SER A 85 -31.47 42.23 -27.81
CA SER A 85 -31.64 42.85 -29.15
C SER A 85 -30.45 42.57 -30.07
N ARG A 86 -30.73 42.61 -31.37
CA ARG A 86 -29.98 42.09 -32.53
C ARG A 86 -28.97 43.10 -33.11
N SER A 87 -28.05 42.53 -33.88
CA SER A 87 -27.42 43.02 -35.13
C SER A 87 -26.18 43.90 -35.03
N GLY A 88 -25.20 43.60 -35.90
CA GLY A 88 -24.05 44.46 -36.16
C GLY A 88 -22.80 43.68 -36.59
N SER A 89 -22.73 43.31 -37.85
CA SER A 89 -21.49 42.88 -38.52
C SER A 89 -20.49 44.05 -38.59
N THR A 90 -19.21 43.81 -38.32
CA THR A 90 -18.09 44.52 -38.99
C THR A 90 -16.78 43.79 -38.74
N SER A 91 -16.08 43.46 -39.84
CA SER A 91 -14.68 43.07 -39.85
C SER A 91 -13.80 44.26 -39.51
N LEU A 92 -12.68 44.04 -38.82
CA LEU A 92 -11.39 44.65 -39.18
C LEU A 92 -10.23 44.01 -38.42
N SER A 93 -9.22 43.67 -39.22
CA SER A 93 -7.86 43.27 -38.87
C SER A 93 -7.17 44.22 -37.89
N SER A 94 -6.49 43.68 -36.89
CA SER A 94 -5.18 44.20 -36.49
C SER A 94 -4.35 43.10 -35.82
N ALA A 95 -3.28 42.72 -36.52
CA ALA A 95 -2.20 41.91 -35.98
C ALA A 95 -1.49 42.70 -34.87
N ARG A 96 -1.45 42.15 -33.65
CA ARG A 96 -0.46 42.55 -32.65
C ARG A 96 0.39 41.35 -32.26
N ARG A 97 1.68 41.50 -32.56
CA ARG A 97 2.77 40.57 -32.25
C ARG A 97 2.86 40.42 -30.73
N LEU A 98 2.81 39.18 -30.26
CA LEU A 98 3.20 38.83 -28.90
C LEU A 98 4.74 38.72 -28.84
N PRO A 99 5.40 39.13 -27.73
CA PRO A 99 6.85 39.12 -27.63
C PRO A 99 7.39 37.69 -27.61
N SER A 100 8.40 37.44 -28.44
CA SER A 100 9.16 36.19 -28.46
C SER A 100 9.89 36.00 -27.13
N TRP A 101 9.48 35.00 -26.37
CA TRP A 101 10.18 34.58 -25.15
C TRP A 101 11.32 33.63 -25.54
N SER A 102 12.56 34.11 -25.48
CA SER A 102 13.77 33.31 -25.64
C SER A 102 14.14 32.65 -24.31
N PRO A 103 14.33 31.33 -24.22
CA PRO A 103 14.86 30.72 -23.00
C PRO A 103 16.34 31.07 -22.86
N ALA A 104 16.68 31.76 -21.77
CA ALA A 104 18.05 31.94 -21.35
C ALA A 104 18.70 30.56 -21.13
N ARG A 105 19.76 30.29 -21.89
CA ARG A 105 20.63 29.12 -21.74
C ARG A 105 21.36 29.17 -20.40
N GLU A 106 20.82 28.52 -19.39
CA GLU A 106 21.60 28.13 -18.23
C GLU A 106 22.37 26.84 -18.57
N ARG A 107 23.70 26.94 -18.54
CA ARG A 107 24.64 25.90 -18.99
C ARG A 107 24.65 24.77 -17.97
N ALA A 108 23.78 23.78 -18.15
CA ALA A 108 24.01 22.44 -17.65
C ALA A 108 25.26 21.89 -18.37
N THR A 109 26.35 21.73 -17.64
CA THR A 109 27.56 21.05 -18.10
C THR A 109 27.22 19.58 -18.35
N ALA A 110 26.86 19.28 -19.61
CA ALA A 110 26.65 17.94 -20.10
C ALA A 110 27.99 17.17 -20.13
N SER A 111 28.38 16.61 -18.98
CA SER A 111 29.28 15.45 -18.97
C SER A 111 28.43 14.20 -19.16
N ALA A 112 27.89 14.05 -20.36
CA ALA A 112 27.31 12.80 -20.83
C ALA A 112 28.47 11.80 -21.01
N ARG A 113 28.87 11.11 -19.93
CA ARG A 113 29.70 9.91 -20.04
C ARG A 113 28.90 8.90 -20.87
N LYS A 114 29.26 8.78 -22.16
CA LYS A 114 28.76 7.73 -23.05
C LYS A 114 28.97 6.38 -22.36
N MET A 115 27.88 5.75 -21.93
CA MET A 115 27.86 4.36 -21.47
C MET A 115 28.45 3.45 -22.56
N PRO A 116 29.27 2.45 -22.21
CA PRO A 116 29.95 1.61 -23.19
C PRO A 116 28.96 0.81 -24.06
N LYS A 117 29.29 0.69 -25.37
CA LYS A 117 28.56 -0.04 -26.44
C LYS A 117 28.48 -1.57 -26.22
N ARG A 118 27.98 -2.04 -25.07
CA ARG A 118 27.85 -3.46 -24.75
C ARG A 118 26.43 -4.02 -24.78
N TYR A 119 25.44 -3.19 -25.09
CA TYR A 119 24.03 -3.55 -24.90
C TYR A 119 23.24 -3.79 -26.20
N SER A 120 23.89 -4.01 -27.34
CA SER A 120 23.22 -4.23 -28.63
C SER A 120 22.85 -5.69 -28.95
N LEU A 121 22.93 -6.61 -27.99
CA LEU A 121 22.48 -8.01 -28.17
C LEU A 121 20.97 -8.21 -27.89
N ALA A 122 20.21 -7.12 -27.76
CA ALA A 122 18.82 -7.08 -27.30
C ALA A 122 17.76 -7.62 -28.28
N ALA A 123 18.12 -8.03 -29.50
CA ALA A 123 17.16 -8.44 -30.53
C ALA A 123 16.82 -9.94 -30.55
N GLN A 124 17.52 -10.80 -29.80
CA GLN A 124 17.41 -12.26 -29.95
C GLN A 124 16.58 -13.00 -28.89
N TYR A 125 16.07 -12.34 -27.86
CA TYR A 125 15.20 -12.97 -26.87
C TYR A 125 13.76 -12.46 -26.99
N ARG A 126 12.89 -13.23 -27.66
CA ARG A 126 11.44 -13.15 -27.43
C ARG A 126 11.20 -13.62 -25.99
N PHE A 127 11.11 -12.68 -25.05
CA PHE A 127 10.59 -13.00 -23.73
C PHE A 127 9.10 -13.30 -23.86
N ASP A 128 8.69 -14.50 -23.47
CA ASP A 128 7.28 -14.79 -23.25
C ASP A 128 6.80 -13.98 -22.05
N GLU A 129 5.95 -12.98 -22.31
CA GLU A 129 5.45 -12.04 -21.31
C GLU A 129 4.66 -12.72 -20.19
N ARG A 130 4.15 -13.93 -20.44
CA ARG A 130 3.40 -14.74 -19.47
C ARG A 130 4.28 -15.67 -18.64
N LYS A 131 5.57 -15.80 -18.98
CA LYS A 131 6.48 -16.66 -18.22
C LYS A 131 6.64 -16.14 -16.80
N GLU A 132 6.50 -17.04 -15.84
CA GLU A 132 6.77 -16.77 -14.43
C GLU A 132 8.24 -17.03 -14.10
N LEU A 133 8.85 -16.11 -13.36
CA LEU A 133 10.21 -16.24 -12.85
C LEU A 133 10.18 -16.63 -11.38
N TYR A 134 10.89 -17.70 -11.05
CA TYR A 134 11.10 -18.15 -9.68
C TYR A 134 12.51 -17.82 -9.21
N ALA A 135 12.65 -17.54 -7.92
CA ALA A 135 13.94 -17.34 -7.31
C ALA A 135 14.45 -18.61 -6.64
N GLU A 136 15.51 -19.20 -7.17
CA GLU A 136 16.32 -20.16 -6.42
C GLU A 136 17.18 -19.41 -5.41
N VAL A 137 16.96 -19.66 -4.13
CA VAL A 137 17.76 -19.05 -3.06
C VAL A 137 19.06 -19.84 -2.91
N PRO A 138 20.24 -19.21 -3.09
CA PRO A 138 21.51 -19.92 -2.90
C PRO A 138 21.62 -20.46 -1.46
N TYR A 139 22.02 -21.71 -1.28
CA TYR A 139 22.07 -22.38 0.02
C TYR A 139 22.86 -21.59 1.07
N ILE A 140 24.02 -21.05 0.70
CA ILE A 140 24.85 -20.18 1.56
C ILE A 140 24.07 -18.94 2.00
N THR A 141 23.31 -18.33 1.09
CA THR A 141 22.50 -17.14 1.38
C THR A 141 21.36 -17.47 2.35
N ALA A 142 20.70 -18.62 2.18
CA ALA A 142 19.67 -19.09 3.11
C ALA A 142 20.25 -19.34 4.51
N LEU A 143 21.37 -20.07 4.60
CA LEU A 143 22.05 -20.35 5.88
C LEU A 143 22.45 -19.06 6.61
N LEU A 144 23.11 -18.13 5.90
CA LEU A 144 23.49 -16.83 6.47
C LEU A 144 22.27 -16.03 6.92
N THR A 145 21.19 -16.04 6.15
CA THR A 145 19.95 -15.33 6.50
C THR A 145 19.37 -15.87 7.81
N TYR A 146 19.26 -17.20 7.96
CA TYR A 146 18.79 -17.82 9.20
C TYR A 146 19.72 -17.53 10.38
N ALA A 147 21.03 -17.65 10.19
CA ALA A 147 22.02 -17.34 11.22
C ALA A 147 21.90 -15.89 11.71
N MET A 148 21.70 -14.93 10.79
CA MET A 148 21.52 -13.52 11.14
C MET A 148 20.23 -13.26 11.91
N TYR A 149 19.11 -13.84 11.48
CA TYR A 149 17.85 -13.73 12.23
C TYR A 149 17.97 -14.36 13.61
N ALA A 150 18.56 -15.55 13.73
CA ALA A 150 18.80 -16.21 15.01
C ALA A 150 19.64 -15.33 15.94
N MET A 151 20.76 -14.79 15.45
CA MET A 151 21.61 -13.87 16.20
C MET A 151 20.84 -12.62 16.67
N MET A 152 20.05 -11.99 15.79
CA MET A 152 19.25 -10.82 16.14
C MET A 152 18.21 -11.13 17.22
N ILE A 153 17.55 -12.29 17.13
CA ILE A 153 16.53 -12.73 18.09
C ILE A 153 17.17 -13.05 19.44
N ILE A 154 18.27 -13.80 19.46
CA ILE A 154 19.02 -14.15 20.68
C ILE A 154 19.49 -12.87 21.40
N ILE A 155 20.14 -11.94 20.69
CA ILE A 155 20.59 -10.66 21.27
C ILE A 155 19.39 -9.85 21.78
N GLY A 156 18.27 -9.88 21.05
CA GLY A 156 17.02 -9.23 21.44
C GLY A 156 16.52 -9.74 22.80
N HIS A 157 16.45 -11.06 22.97
CA HIS A 157 16.00 -11.69 24.21
C HIS A 157 16.99 -11.48 25.36
N VAL A 158 18.29 -11.64 25.13
CA VAL A 158 19.33 -11.34 26.14
C VAL A 158 19.18 -9.90 26.65
N ARG A 159 18.96 -8.93 25.75
CA ARG A 159 18.77 -7.52 26.15
C ARG A 159 17.47 -7.29 26.93
N ASP A 160 16.41 -8.04 26.64
CA ASP A 160 15.18 -7.98 27.41
C ASP A 160 15.33 -8.61 28.80
N SER A 161 16.04 -9.74 28.90
CA SER A 161 16.37 -10.39 30.17
C SER A 161 17.25 -9.50 31.06
N VAL A 162 18.30 -8.89 30.51
CA VAL A 162 19.16 -7.94 31.25
C VAL A 162 18.36 -6.72 31.71
N ARG A 163 17.45 -6.20 30.89
CA ARG A 163 16.58 -5.09 31.28
C ARG A 163 15.60 -5.50 32.39
N LYS A 164 15.04 -6.71 32.32
CA LYS A 164 14.16 -7.26 33.35
C LYS A 164 14.91 -7.43 34.67
N MET A 165 16.11 -8.01 34.63
CA MET A 165 17.04 -8.14 35.76
C MET A 165 17.35 -6.76 36.37
N GLY A 166 17.70 -5.77 35.55
CA GLY A 166 18.02 -4.42 36.01
C GLY A 166 16.84 -3.63 36.57
N ARG A 167 15.59 -3.97 36.21
CA ARG A 167 14.38 -3.44 36.86
C ARG A 167 14.12 -4.12 38.18
N TRP A 168 14.18 -5.45 38.19
CA TRP A 168 14.05 -6.25 39.41
C TRP A 168 15.06 -5.83 40.49
N LEU A 169 16.31 -5.57 40.11
CA LEU A 169 17.34 -5.04 41.04
C LEU A 169 17.05 -3.63 41.58
N ARG A 170 16.26 -2.80 40.88
CA ARG A 170 15.92 -1.42 41.31
C ARG A 170 14.62 -1.36 42.11
N GLN A 171 13.69 -2.25 41.80
CA GLN A 171 12.36 -2.37 42.40
C GLN A 171 12.03 -3.87 42.50
N PRO A 172 12.48 -4.56 43.56
CA PRO A 172 12.18 -5.98 43.78
C PRO A 172 10.68 -6.21 43.96
N ASP A 173 10.00 -5.24 44.58
CA ASP A 173 8.59 -5.28 44.98
C ASP A 173 7.68 -4.49 44.03
N GLY A 174 8.11 -4.27 42.78
CA GLY A 174 7.29 -3.57 41.80
C GLY A 174 6.01 -4.35 41.51
N GLU A 175 4.87 -3.81 41.98
CA GLU A 175 3.52 -4.30 41.69
C GLU A 175 3.40 -4.66 40.20
N PRO A 176 2.99 -5.91 39.87
CA PRO A 176 2.65 -6.25 38.49
C PRO A 176 1.59 -5.26 38.01
N SER A 177 1.70 -4.81 36.74
CA SER A 177 0.61 -4.03 36.14
C SER A 177 -0.72 -4.75 36.36
N GLU A 178 -1.67 -4.10 37.03
CA GLU A 178 -3.00 -4.68 37.31
C GLU A 178 -3.76 -5.09 36.05
N ARG A 179 -3.33 -4.62 34.87
CA ARG A 179 -3.96 -4.87 33.57
C ARG A 179 -3.14 -5.85 32.74
N ALA A 180 -3.83 -6.78 32.08
CA ALA A 180 -3.20 -7.66 31.10
C ALA A 180 -2.55 -6.84 29.96
N PRO A 181 -1.41 -7.28 29.40
CA PRO A 181 -0.75 -6.59 28.30
C PRO A 181 -1.68 -6.42 27.09
N LEU A 182 -1.77 -5.19 26.56
CA LEU A 182 -2.58 -4.89 25.37
C LEU A 182 -1.99 -5.47 24.07
N LEU A 183 -0.67 -5.72 24.04
CA LEU A 183 0.05 -6.24 22.88
C LEU A 183 0.53 -7.66 23.13
N ALA A 184 0.51 -8.50 22.10
CA ALA A 184 1.07 -9.83 22.17
C ALA A 184 2.60 -9.79 22.34
N ASP A 185 3.14 -10.67 23.18
CA ASP A 185 4.57 -10.69 23.56
C ASP A 185 5.54 -10.68 22.38
N PHE A 186 5.23 -11.46 21.33
CA PHE A 186 6.06 -11.52 20.14
C PHE A 186 5.99 -10.24 19.30
N GLU A 187 4.80 -9.64 19.17
CA GLU A 187 4.62 -8.41 18.39
C GLU A 187 5.32 -7.23 19.06
N ASP A 188 5.23 -7.14 20.39
CA ASP A 188 5.96 -6.15 21.18
C ASP A 188 7.49 -6.38 21.06
N PHE A 189 7.95 -7.63 21.20
CA PHE A 189 9.36 -7.97 21.00
C PHE A 189 9.86 -7.57 19.61
N TYR A 190 9.18 -8.01 18.56
CA TYR A 190 9.55 -7.74 17.17
C TYR A 190 9.58 -6.24 16.89
N THR A 191 8.53 -5.52 17.32
CA THR A 191 8.41 -4.08 17.13
C THR A 191 9.57 -3.34 17.79
N ARG A 192 9.85 -3.64 19.07
CA ARG A 192 10.91 -2.96 19.85
C ARG A 192 12.32 -3.31 19.40
N ARG A 193 12.57 -4.57 19.02
CA ARG A 193 13.93 -5.10 18.81
C ARG A 193 14.35 -5.11 17.35
N MET A 194 13.41 -5.27 16.44
CA MET A 194 13.66 -5.43 15.01
C MET A 194 13.08 -4.25 14.21
N TYR A 195 11.76 -4.07 14.20
CA TYR A 195 11.07 -3.11 13.33
C TYR A 195 11.57 -1.66 13.51
N ARG A 196 11.59 -1.14 14.75
CA ARG A 196 12.00 0.25 15.03
C ARG A 196 13.41 0.64 14.55
N ARG A 197 14.29 -0.33 14.27
CA ARG A 197 15.67 -0.05 13.79
C ARG A 197 15.74 0.32 12.31
N ILE A 198 14.70 -0.03 11.59
CA ILE A 198 14.60 0.07 10.13
C ILE A 198 13.27 0.70 9.71
N GLU A 199 12.54 1.27 10.67
CA GLU A 199 11.29 2.01 10.49
C GLU A 199 11.47 3.22 9.56
N ASP A 200 12.65 3.83 9.48
CA ASP A 200 12.97 4.88 8.51
C ASP A 200 12.92 4.42 7.05
N CYS A 201 13.00 3.10 6.81
CA CYS A 201 12.83 2.53 5.48
C CYS A 201 11.34 2.35 5.11
N TRP A 202 10.43 2.40 6.09
CA TRP A 202 8.98 2.16 5.94
C TRP A 202 8.09 3.37 6.24
N SER A 203 8.60 4.35 6.97
CA SER A 203 7.81 5.48 7.46
C SER A 203 8.34 6.80 6.90
N ARG A 204 8.45 6.89 5.56
CA ARG A 204 8.86 8.10 4.86
C ARG A 204 7.64 8.87 4.37
N PRO A 205 7.32 10.04 4.96
CA PRO A 205 6.24 10.88 4.48
C PRO A 205 6.62 11.54 3.15
N ILE A 206 5.60 11.81 2.35
CA ILE A 206 5.72 12.68 1.17
C ILE A 206 4.94 13.96 1.39
N CYS A 207 5.40 15.05 0.76
CA CYS A 207 4.74 16.35 0.78
C CYS A 207 4.46 16.87 -0.64
N SER A 208 4.50 16.00 -1.64
CA SER A 208 4.14 16.29 -3.03
C SER A 208 2.94 15.46 -3.48
N LYS A 209 2.45 15.77 -4.69
CA LYS A 209 1.55 14.86 -5.42
C LYS A 209 2.22 13.49 -5.63
N PRO A 210 1.47 12.38 -5.59
CA PRO A 210 2.00 11.02 -5.74
C PRO A 210 2.28 10.67 -7.22
N GLY A 211 3.24 11.37 -7.83
CA GLY A 211 3.61 11.25 -9.24
C GLY A 211 4.77 10.32 -9.54
N ALA A 212 5.29 10.43 -10.76
CA ALA A 212 6.55 9.78 -11.16
C ALA A 212 7.72 10.24 -10.29
N HIS A 213 7.70 11.50 -9.87
CA HIS A 213 8.60 12.07 -8.88
C HIS A 213 7.83 12.46 -7.62
N ILE A 214 8.46 12.28 -6.46
CA ILE A 214 7.89 12.64 -5.16
C ILE A 214 8.91 13.42 -4.32
N ASP A 215 8.40 14.30 -3.48
CA ASP A 215 9.17 15.02 -2.50
C ASP A 215 9.06 14.31 -1.14
N VAL A 216 10.16 13.70 -0.71
CA VAL A 216 10.25 12.91 0.51
C VAL A 216 10.74 13.78 1.64
N VAL A 217 9.99 13.78 2.74
CA VAL A 217 10.30 14.51 3.97
C VAL A 217 11.46 13.80 4.70
N GLU A 218 12.60 14.47 4.86
CA GLU A 218 13.75 13.88 5.57
C GLU A 218 13.55 13.93 7.08
N ARG A 219 13.66 12.74 7.71
CA ARG A 219 13.60 12.57 9.16
C ARG A 219 14.89 11.99 9.67
N ARG A 220 15.38 12.49 10.81
CA ARG A 220 16.54 11.95 11.52
C ARG A 220 16.11 11.28 12.81
N PHE A 221 16.76 10.17 13.17
CA PHE A 221 16.56 9.59 14.49
C PHE A 221 17.26 10.42 15.56
N ARG A 222 16.55 10.75 16.65
CA ARG A 222 17.17 11.36 17.82
C ARG A 222 18.16 10.39 18.45
N THR A 223 19.33 10.89 18.79
CA THR A 223 20.36 10.13 19.51
C THR A 223 19.88 9.79 20.92
N ARG A 224 20.55 8.82 21.58
CA ARG A 224 20.23 8.47 22.98
C ARG A 224 20.43 9.67 23.91
N ALA A 225 21.48 10.47 23.68
CA ALA A 225 21.78 11.65 24.48
C ALA A 225 20.72 12.75 24.28
N GLU A 226 20.29 13.01 23.04
CA GLU A 226 19.20 13.97 22.76
C GLU A 226 17.89 13.53 23.39
N ARG A 227 17.52 12.25 23.30
CA ARG A 227 16.33 11.72 23.99
C ARG A 227 16.42 11.89 25.50
N GLN A 228 17.58 11.62 26.10
CA GLN A 228 17.77 11.75 27.54
C GLN A 228 17.73 13.22 27.99
N ARG A 229 18.30 14.14 27.20
CA ARG A 229 18.20 15.58 27.44
C ARG A 229 16.78 16.11 27.32
N LEU A 230 16.00 15.65 26.34
CA LEU A 230 14.59 16.01 26.20
C LEU A 230 13.76 15.53 27.39
N LEU A 231 13.93 14.28 27.80
CA LEU A 231 13.28 13.74 29.00
C LEU A 231 13.68 14.54 30.24
N GLN A 232 14.96 14.92 30.36
CA GLN A 232 15.45 15.74 31.45
C GLN A 232 14.90 17.17 31.39
N GLN A 233 14.74 17.77 30.20
CA GLN A 233 14.13 19.08 30.02
C GLN A 233 12.64 19.07 30.32
N GLN A 234 11.90 18.02 29.93
CA GLN A 234 10.51 17.82 30.31
C GLN A 234 10.36 17.67 31.83
N TRP A 235 11.26 16.89 32.44
CA TRP A 235 11.33 16.73 33.89
C TRP A 235 11.62 18.05 34.63
N LEU A 236 12.53 18.87 34.11
CA LEU A 236 12.88 20.18 34.66
C LEU A 236 11.78 21.24 34.47
N LYS A 237 10.93 21.11 33.45
CA LYS A 237 9.79 22.01 33.19
C LYS A 237 8.61 21.82 34.14
N GLY A 238 8.73 20.95 35.13
CA GLY A 238 7.73 20.84 36.20
C GLY A 238 6.48 20.04 35.83
N GLU A 239 6.50 19.27 34.73
CA GLU A 239 5.52 18.22 34.44
C GLU A 239 5.73 17.05 35.42
N ARG A 240 5.37 17.28 36.69
CA ARG A 240 5.77 16.46 37.85
C ARG A 240 4.89 15.23 38.11
N HIS A 241 3.94 14.91 37.24
CA HIS A 241 3.01 13.80 37.47
C HIS A 241 2.93 12.90 36.25
N ALA A 242 3.82 11.91 36.19
CA ALA A 242 3.50 10.57 35.71
C ALA A 242 4.77 9.70 35.63
N SER A 243 4.72 8.49 36.18
CA SER A 243 5.59 7.42 35.67
C SER A 243 5.35 7.27 34.15
N PRO A 244 6.29 6.71 33.36
CA PRO A 244 6.09 6.52 31.91
C PRO A 244 4.76 5.79 31.54
N GLU A 245 4.16 5.09 32.49
CA GLU A 245 2.87 4.39 32.38
C GLU A 245 1.66 5.31 32.63
N GLN A 246 1.78 6.37 33.44
CA GLN A 246 0.70 7.31 33.76
C GLN A 246 0.48 8.42 32.71
N LEU A 247 1.46 8.68 31.83
CA LEU A 247 1.36 9.69 30.76
C LEU A 247 0.34 9.34 29.67
N VAL A 248 -0.13 8.09 29.60
CA VAL A 248 -1.11 7.63 28.61
C VAL A 248 -2.54 7.93 29.05
N GLU A 249 -2.81 8.03 30.36
CA GLU A 249 -4.18 8.11 30.91
C GLU A 249 -4.61 9.54 31.23
N LEU A 250 -3.67 10.44 31.55
CA LEU A 250 -3.97 11.83 31.97
C LEU A 250 -4.29 12.81 30.84
N HIS A 251 -3.99 12.51 29.58
CA HIS A 251 -4.23 13.45 28.47
C HIS A 251 -5.68 13.48 27.96
N MET A 252 -6.59 12.72 28.58
CA MET A 252 -7.99 12.64 28.15
C MET A 252 -8.95 13.56 28.92
N HIS A 253 -8.52 14.22 30.01
CA HIS A 253 -9.47 14.84 30.93
C HIS A 253 -9.36 16.35 31.17
N GLU A 254 -8.29 17.04 30.76
CA GLU A 254 -8.15 18.46 31.10
C GLU A 254 -7.63 19.30 29.93
N THR A 255 -8.35 20.41 29.69
CA THR A 255 -8.08 21.55 28.79
C THR A 255 -8.71 21.48 27.38
N GLY A 256 -9.94 22.00 27.30
CA GLY A 256 -10.64 22.34 26.06
C GLY A 256 -10.09 23.59 25.35
N GLU A 257 -8.78 23.69 25.13
CA GLU A 257 -8.17 24.72 24.29
C GLU A 257 -7.11 24.10 23.35
N TYR A 258 -7.50 23.89 22.10
CA TYR A 258 -6.62 23.44 21.03
C TYR A 258 -5.73 24.58 20.53
N ARG A 259 -4.54 24.75 21.13
CA ARG A 259 -3.41 25.46 20.51
C ARG A 259 -2.33 24.47 20.08
N GLY A 260 -2.42 24.01 18.83
CA GLY A 260 -1.28 23.79 17.93
C GLY A 260 -0.10 22.88 18.33
N LEU A 261 -0.18 22.07 19.37
CA LEU A 261 0.85 21.09 19.72
C LEU A 261 0.26 19.69 19.59
N LEU A 262 0.65 18.99 18.51
CA LEU A 262 0.39 17.56 18.34
C LEU A 262 0.76 16.81 19.65
N PRO A 263 -0.11 15.93 20.19
CA PRO A 263 0.23 15.10 21.33
C PRO A 263 1.44 14.24 20.96
N GLN A 264 2.59 14.57 21.53
CA GLN A 264 3.85 13.83 21.37
C GLN A 264 3.73 12.51 22.13
N THR A 265 3.05 11.53 21.54
CA THR A 265 3.08 10.16 22.07
C THR A 265 4.52 9.63 21.98
N PRO A 266 4.93 8.65 22.82
CA PRO A 266 6.28 8.07 22.80
C PRO A 266 6.72 7.52 21.43
N CYS A 267 5.77 7.35 20.50
CA CYS A 267 5.99 6.93 19.11
C CYS A 267 6.57 8.06 18.21
N THR A 268 6.28 9.34 18.45
CA THR A 268 6.95 10.46 17.75
C THR A 268 8.31 10.83 18.36
N ALA A 269 8.65 10.30 19.54
CA ALA A 269 9.89 10.63 20.24
C ALA A 269 11.19 10.11 19.56
N ALA A 270 11.08 9.23 18.56
CA ALA A 270 12.25 8.61 17.92
C ALA A 270 12.79 9.38 16.71
N GLN A 271 11.93 10.05 15.94
CA GLN A 271 12.27 10.72 14.68
C GLN A 271 11.90 12.20 14.73
N GLU A 272 12.81 13.05 14.28
CA GLU A 272 12.62 14.49 14.17
C GLU A 272 12.67 14.90 12.70
N TYR A 273 11.77 15.81 12.33
CA TYR A 273 11.80 16.44 11.01
C TYR A 273 13.04 17.32 10.89
N THR A 274 13.79 17.15 9.82
CA THR A 274 15.05 17.90 9.60
C THR A 274 14.82 19.28 8.99
N GLY A 275 13.60 19.60 8.54
CA GLY A 275 13.34 20.78 7.70
C GLY A 275 13.66 20.54 6.23
N GLN A 276 14.30 19.42 5.88
CA GLN A 276 14.74 19.14 4.51
C GLN A 276 13.77 18.22 3.77
N VAL A 277 13.65 18.50 2.47
CA VAL A 277 12.84 17.75 1.53
C VAL A 277 13.73 17.28 0.40
N ARG A 278 13.60 16.01 0.02
CA ARG A 278 14.37 15.41 -1.07
C ARG A 278 13.45 14.96 -2.20
N ARG A 279 13.63 15.57 -3.36
CA ARG A 279 13.00 15.10 -4.59
C ARG A 279 13.60 13.76 -5.01
N CYS A 280 12.75 12.75 -5.21
CA CYS A 280 13.13 11.40 -5.57
C CYS A 280 12.29 10.87 -6.72
N LEU A 281 12.88 10.01 -7.56
CA LEU A 281 12.12 9.18 -8.49
C LEU A 281 11.33 8.13 -7.70
N ASN A 282 10.03 8.03 -7.97
CA ASN A 282 9.10 7.18 -7.24
C ASN A 282 8.95 5.81 -7.90
N LEU A 283 9.51 4.78 -7.27
CA LEU A 283 9.33 3.37 -7.64
C LEU A 283 8.57 2.58 -6.57
N SER A 284 7.98 3.27 -5.60
CA SER A 284 7.29 2.70 -4.45
C SER A 284 5.76 2.73 -4.54
N SER A 285 5.21 3.58 -5.40
CA SER A 285 3.77 3.79 -5.55
C SER A 285 3.11 2.79 -6.49
N TYR A 286 1.86 2.44 -6.19
CA TYR A 286 1.00 1.65 -7.09
C TYR A 286 0.22 2.50 -8.10
N ASN A 287 0.66 3.74 -8.37
CA ASN A 287 0.07 4.63 -9.36
C ASN A 287 0.38 4.16 -10.79
N TYR A 288 -0.13 2.98 -11.17
CA TYR A 288 0.25 2.25 -12.38
C TYR A 288 -0.02 3.05 -13.67
N LEU A 289 -1.16 3.72 -13.78
CA LEU A 289 -1.48 4.51 -14.98
C LEU A 289 -1.15 6.00 -14.83
N GLY A 290 -0.60 6.42 -13.68
CA GLY A 290 -0.24 7.81 -13.47
C GLY A 290 -1.45 8.74 -13.43
N TYR A 291 -2.58 8.31 -12.87
CA TYR A 291 -3.77 9.17 -12.69
C TYR A 291 -3.75 9.93 -11.37
N ALA A 292 -2.89 9.54 -10.42
CA ALA A 292 -2.73 10.28 -9.17
C ALA A 292 -1.92 11.59 -9.34
N GLU A 293 -1.23 11.73 -10.47
CA GLU A 293 -0.63 12.97 -10.96
C GLU A 293 -1.35 13.28 -12.26
N VAL A 294 -2.40 14.12 -12.23
CA VAL A 294 -3.18 14.46 -13.43
C VAL A 294 -2.45 15.58 -14.19
N PRO A 295 -1.68 15.28 -15.27
CA PRO A 295 -0.94 16.30 -15.99
C PRO A 295 -1.95 17.11 -16.80
N GLY A 296 -2.04 18.42 -16.54
CA GLY A 296 -3.09 19.29 -17.10
C GLY A 296 -4.16 19.72 -16.11
N GLY A 297 -4.12 19.22 -14.86
CA GLY A 297 -5.06 19.58 -13.80
C GLY A 297 -6.16 18.55 -13.59
N ILE A 298 -6.86 18.66 -12.47
CA ILE A 298 -8.02 17.82 -12.18
C ILE A 298 -9.11 18.17 -13.20
N GLY A 299 -9.82 17.19 -13.75
CA GLY A 299 -10.94 17.49 -14.66
C GLY A 299 -11.97 18.40 -13.97
N ASP A 300 -12.48 19.41 -14.68
CA ASP A 300 -13.43 20.41 -14.16
C ASP A 300 -14.61 19.77 -13.41
N SER A 301 -15.02 18.58 -13.83
CA SER A 301 -16.08 17.80 -13.20
C SER A 301 -15.82 17.43 -11.73
N VAL A 302 -14.56 17.30 -11.32
CA VAL A 302 -14.19 17.02 -9.92
C VAL A 302 -14.29 18.29 -9.07
N LEU A 303 -13.84 19.43 -9.60
CA LEU A 303 -13.96 20.72 -8.92
C LEU A 303 -15.44 21.11 -8.74
N GLN A 304 -16.25 20.92 -9.78
CA GLN A 304 -17.70 21.12 -9.72
C GLN A 304 -18.37 20.20 -8.69
N ALA A 305 -17.91 18.95 -8.56
CA ALA A 305 -18.43 18.04 -7.54
C ALA A 305 -18.05 18.48 -6.13
N LEU A 306 -16.84 19.03 -5.94
CA LEU A 306 -16.40 19.59 -4.66
C LEU A 306 -17.25 20.82 -4.28
N GLU A 307 -17.49 21.73 -5.23
CA GLU A 307 -18.34 22.92 -5.01
C GLU A 307 -19.78 22.53 -4.69
N ARG A 308 -20.33 21.53 -5.39
CA ARG A 308 -21.73 21.13 -5.25
C ARG A 308 -22.02 20.27 -4.02
N TYR A 309 -21.14 19.32 -3.70
CA TYR A 309 -21.39 18.30 -2.68
C TYR A 309 -20.47 18.42 -1.45
N GLY A 310 -19.48 19.31 -1.49
CA GLY A 310 -18.44 19.38 -0.48
C GLY A 310 -17.46 18.20 -0.51
N VAL A 311 -16.66 18.09 0.55
CA VAL A 311 -15.61 17.06 0.67
C VAL A 311 -16.20 15.68 0.97
N SER A 312 -17.28 15.62 1.74
CA SER A 312 -17.91 14.37 2.17
C SER A 312 -19.40 14.57 2.43
N VAL A 313 -20.19 13.50 2.27
CA VAL A 313 -21.62 13.48 2.58
C VAL A 313 -21.89 13.16 4.06
N CYS A 314 -20.86 12.73 4.81
CA CYS A 314 -20.92 12.44 6.24
C CYS A 314 -22.03 11.44 6.65
N ALA A 315 -22.44 10.57 5.73
CA ALA A 315 -23.50 9.59 5.94
C ALA A 315 -23.08 8.20 5.46
N ALA A 316 -23.72 7.17 6.03
CA ALA A 316 -23.73 5.84 5.45
C ALA A 316 -24.45 5.84 4.10
N ARG A 317 -24.42 4.69 3.42
CA ARG A 317 -24.92 4.58 2.05
C ARG A 317 -26.36 5.06 1.86
N ASP A 318 -27.28 4.71 2.77
CA ASP A 318 -28.71 5.01 2.62
C ASP A 318 -29.00 6.52 2.60
N GLY A 319 -28.26 7.30 3.39
CA GLY A 319 -28.32 8.77 3.39
C GLY A 319 -27.31 9.43 2.44
N GLY A 320 -26.36 8.67 1.90
CA GLY A 320 -25.18 9.15 1.20
C GLY A 320 -25.06 8.72 -0.26
N PHE A 321 -26.13 8.21 -0.88
CA PHE A 321 -26.10 7.71 -2.24
C PHE A 321 -26.27 8.84 -3.28
N THR A 322 -25.16 9.49 -3.61
CA THR A 322 -25.13 10.63 -4.54
C THR A 322 -25.13 10.21 -6.02
N ALA A 323 -25.45 11.15 -6.91
CA ALA A 323 -25.41 10.91 -8.36
C ALA A 323 -24.02 10.48 -8.87
N PRO A 324 -22.89 11.10 -8.45
CA PRO A 324 -21.55 10.61 -8.78
C PRO A 324 -21.29 9.16 -8.35
N LEU A 325 -21.75 8.77 -7.17
CA LEU A 325 -21.58 7.40 -6.68
C LEU A 325 -22.39 6.39 -7.48
N ARG A 326 -23.64 6.72 -7.84
CA ARG A 326 -24.46 5.88 -8.72
C ARG A 326 -23.81 5.71 -10.09
N GLN A 327 -23.38 6.81 -10.71
CA GLN A 327 -22.68 6.78 -12.00
C GLN A 327 -21.40 5.95 -11.93
N LEU A 328 -20.66 6.05 -10.82
CA LEU A 328 -19.46 5.25 -10.60
C LEU A 328 -19.78 3.75 -10.58
N GLU A 329 -20.80 3.32 -9.83
CA GLU A 329 -21.20 1.91 -9.79
C GLU A 329 -21.64 1.36 -11.15
N GLU A 330 -22.42 2.13 -11.91
CA GLU A 330 -22.82 1.79 -13.27
C GLU A 330 -21.63 1.68 -14.22
N THR A 331 -20.67 2.61 -14.09
CA THR A 331 -19.45 2.62 -14.91
C THR A 331 -18.55 1.45 -14.58
N VAL A 332 -18.38 1.14 -13.29
CA VAL A 332 -17.59 -0.01 -12.83
C VAL A 332 -18.18 -1.32 -13.34
N ALA A 333 -19.49 -1.52 -13.19
CA ALA A 333 -20.18 -2.72 -13.65
C ALA A 333 -19.95 -2.96 -15.15
N ARG A 334 -20.11 -1.90 -15.97
CA ARG A 334 -19.84 -1.92 -17.42
C ARG A 334 -18.36 -2.16 -17.74
N PHE A 335 -17.45 -1.57 -16.97
CA PHE A 335 -16.01 -1.69 -17.17
C PHE A 335 -15.49 -3.11 -16.90
N VAL A 336 -16.06 -3.81 -15.93
CA VAL A 336 -15.64 -5.20 -15.61
C VAL A 336 -16.53 -6.26 -16.25
N GLY A 337 -17.59 -5.86 -16.97
CA GLY A 337 -18.50 -6.77 -17.66
C GLY A 337 -19.42 -7.54 -16.70
N LYS A 338 -19.93 -6.88 -15.67
CA LYS A 338 -20.87 -7.43 -14.68
C LYS A 338 -22.18 -6.67 -14.64
N GLU A 339 -23.22 -7.33 -14.14
CA GLU A 339 -24.57 -6.77 -14.07
C GLU A 339 -24.65 -5.57 -13.13
N ALA A 340 -23.96 -5.63 -12.00
CA ALA A 340 -23.94 -4.56 -11.02
C ALA A 340 -22.61 -4.51 -10.27
N ALA A 341 -22.36 -3.36 -9.64
CA ALA A 341 -21.26 -3.15 -8.72
C ALA A 341 -21.71 -2.40 -7.46
N ILE A 342 -20.98 -2.59 -6.37
CA ILE A 342 -21.09 -1.81 -5.14
C ILE A 342 -19.72 -1.23 -4.80
N VAL A 343 -19.69 0.06 -4.48
CA VAL A 343 -18.48 0.80 -4.10
C VAL A 343 -18.38 0.94 -2.57
N VAL A 344 -17.15 0.83 -2.07
CA VAL A 344 -16.78 0.98 -0.65
C VAL A 344 -15.68 2.05 -0.52
N GLY A 345 -15.81 2.95 0.45
CA GLY A 345 -14.90 4.11 0.61
C GLY A 345 -13.44 3.77 0.92
N MET A 346 -13.14 2.55 1.38
CA MET A 346 -11.78 2.09 1.71
C MET A 346 -11.43 0.77 0.99
N GLY A 347 -10.24 0.73 0.38
CA GLY A 347 -9.77 -0.44 -0.36
C GLY A 347 -9.59 -1.70 0.51
N PHE A 348 -8.94 -1.59 1.67
CA PHE A 348 -8.81 -2.72 2.61
C PHE A 348 -10.17 -3.22 3.10
N ALA A 349 -11.06 -2.28 3.48
CA ALA A 349 -12.41 -2.58 3.94
C ALA A 349 -13.26 -3.30 2.88
N THR A 350 -12.99 -3.07 1.60
CA THR A 350 -13.70 -3.72 0.49
C THR A 350 -13.65 -5.24 0.65
N ASN A 351 -12.50 -5.83 0.95
CA ASN A 351 -12.40 -7.27 1.22
C ASN A 351 -12.88 -7.62 2.63
N SER A 352 -12.38 -6.91 3.65
CA SER A 352 -12.58 -7.32 5.05
C SER A 352 -14.03 -7.18 5.54
N MET A 353 -14.84 -6.34 4.89
CA MET A 353 -16.23 -6.10 5.24
C MET A 353 -17.24 -6.73 4.26
N ILE A 354 -16.82 -7.14 3.05
CA ILE A 354 -17.70 -7.83 2.10
C ILE A 354 -17.66 -9.35 2.27
N LEU A 355 -16.48 -9.95 2.47
CA LEU A 355 -16.36 -11.41 2.61
C LEU A 355 -17.28 -12.01 3.69
N PRO A 356 -17.46 -11.38 4.87
CA PRO A 356 -18.40 -11.88 5.89
C PRO A 356 -19.87 -11.87 5.46
N ALA A 357 -20.25 -11.04 4.48
CA ALA A 357 -21.60 -11.04 3.93
C ALA A 357 -21.79 -12.09 2.83
N LEU A 358 -20.70 -12.62 2.26
CA LEU A 358 -20.72 -13.61 1.18
C LEU A 358 -20.74 -15.04 1.69
N VAL A 359 -19.93 -15.35 2.70
CA VAL A 359 -19.80 -16.68 3.29
C VAL A 359 -19.82 -16.56 4.80
N GLY A 360 -20.39 -17.56 5.48
CA GLY A 360 -20.56 -17.54 6.93
C GLY A 360 -20.37 -18.93 7.55
N LYS A 361 -20.84 -19.09 8.80
CA LYS A 361 -20.86 -20.40 9.48
C LYS A 361 -21.54 -21.46 8.60
N GLY A 362 -20.94 -22.65 8.56
CA GLY A 362 -21.38 -23.75 7.69
C GLY A 362 -20.91 -23.66 6.24
N GLY A 363 -20.27 -22.55 5.84
CA GLY A 363 -19.58 -22.40 4.57
C GLY A 363 -18.09 -22.76 4.64
N LEU A 364 -17.50 -22.98 3.47
CA LEU A 364 -16.08 -23.25 3.24
C LEU A 364 -15.48 -22.11 2.40
N LEU A 365 -14.42 -21.50 2.91
CA LEU A 365 -13.60 -20.54 2.18
C LEU A 365 -12.23 -21.16 1.91
N VAL A 366 -11.86 -21.29 0.65
CA VAL A 366 -10.56 -21.80 0.21
C VAL A 366 -9.73 -20.62 -0.31
N SER A 367 -8.65 -20.30 0.39
CA SER A 367 -7.80 -19.13 0.13
C SER A 367 -6.45 -19.54 -0.44
N ASP A 368 -5.93 -18.79 -1.40
CA ASP A 368 -4.51 -18.88 -1.77
C ASP A 368 -3.64 -18.52 -0.55
N GLU A 369 -2.46 -19.15 -0.42
CA GLU A 369 -1.55 -18.95 0.71
C GLU A 369 -0.92 -17.55 0.80
N LEU A 370 -0.88 -16.82 -0.32
CA LEU A 370 -0.32 -15.48 -0.42
C LEU A 370 -1.39 -14.38 -0.49
N ASN A 371 -2.68 -14.74 -0.34
CA ASN A 371 -3.76 -13.76 -0.33
C ASN A 371 -3.53 -12.64 0.70
N HIS A 372 -3.94 -11.44 0.29
CA HIS A 372 -3.72 -10.19 0.99
C HIS A 372 -4.33 -10.19 2.39
N ALA A 373 -3.73 -9.44 3.30
CA ALA A 373 -4.17 -9.35 4.69
C ALA A 373 -5.64 -8.94 4.85
N SER A 374 -6.20 -8.17 3.91
CA SER A 374 -7.63 -7.81 3.90
C SER A 374 -8.55 -9.00 3.64
N ILE A 375 -8.15 -9.91 2.74
CA ILE A 375 -8.86 -11.16 2.47
C ILE A 375 -8.78 -12.06 3.71
N VAL A 376 -7.59 -12.18 4.31
CA VAL A 376 -7.40 -12.95 5.54
C VAL A 376 -8.26 -12.40 6.68
N ALA A 377 -8.32 -11.08 6.84
CA ALA A 377 -9.15 -10.43 7.85
C ALA A 377 -10.64 -10.72 7.62
N GLY A 378 -11.13 -10.54 6.38
CA GLY A 378 -12.52 -10.83 6.00
C GLY A 378 -12.90 -12.32 6.13
N ALA A 379 -11.99 -13.21 5.72
CA ALA A 379 -12.17 -14.65 5.87
C ALA A 379 -12.30 -15.04 7.35
N ARG A 380 -11.46 -14.48 8.23
CA ARG A 380 -11.52 -14.74 9.67
C ARG A 380 -12.80 -14.21 10.31
N SER A 381 -13.22 -12.98 9.96
CA SER A 381 -14.45 -12.38 10.51
C SER A 381 -15.73 -13.04 9.98
N SER A 382 -15.67 -13.74 8.85
CA SER A 382 -16.82 -14.47 8.28
C SER A 382 -17.34 -15.62 9.17
N GLY A 383 -16.48 -16.22 10.00
CA GLY A 383 -16.81 -17.44 10.74
C GLY A 383 -16.95 -18.71 9.89
N ALA A 384 -16.63 -18.64 8.60
CA ALA A 384 -16.58 -19.80 7.70
C ALA A 384 -15.39 -20.72 8.05
N LYS A 385 -15.45 -21.97 7.59
CA LYS A 385 -14.28 -22.84 7.65
C LYS A 385 -13.27 -22.38 6.61
N ILE A 386 -12.05 -22.05 7.05
CA ILE A 386 -10.98 -21.64 6.14
C ILE A 386 -10.08 -22.84 5.83
N ARG A 387 -9.78 -23.03 4.55
CA ARG A 387 -8.72 -23.90 4.03
C ARG A 387 -7.77 -23.08 3.16
N VAL A 388 -6.52 -23.50 3.08
CA VAL A 388 -5.50 -22.84 2.28
C VAL A 388 -4.96 -23.84 1.27
N PHE A 389 -4.73 -23.40 0.03
CA PHE A 389 -4.03 -24.16 -0.99
C PHE A 389 -2.72 -23.44 -1.35
N ARG A 390 -1.75 -24.21 -1.87
CA ARG A 390 -0.44 -23.67 -2.28
C ARG A 390 -0.59 -22.58 -3.34
N HIS A 391 0.31 -21.61 -3.30
CA HIS A 391 0.24 -20.42 -4.12
C HIS A 391 0.14 -20.76 -5.61
N ASN A 392 -0.92 -20.25 -6.26
CA ASN A 392 -1.15 -20.38 -7.70
C ASN A 392 -1.17 -21.85 -8.21
N ASP A 393 -1.37 -22.83 -7.32
CA ASP A 393 -1.33 -24.27 -7.64
C ASP A 393 -2.75 -24.85 -7.77
N ALA A 394 -3.24 -24.93 -9.01
CA ALA A 394 -4.56 -25.48 -9.31
C ALA A 394 -4.70 -26.97 -8.94
N LYS A 395 -3.61 -27.75 -8.94
CA LYS A 395 -3.66 -29.17 -8.55
C LYS A 395 -3.85 -29.31 -7.05
N ASP A 396 -3.17 -28.48 -6.27
CA ASP A 396 -3.37 -28.44 -4.82
C ASP A 396 -4.75 -27.88 -4.46
N LEU A 397 -5.25 -26.88 -5.18
CA LEU A 397 -6.64 -26.40 -5.06
C LEU A 397 -7.64 -27.54 -5.27
N GLU A 398 -7.50 -28.32 -6.35
CA GLU A 398 -8.37 -29.47 -6.63
C GLU A 398 -8.29 -30.52 -5.50
N ARG A 399 -7.09 -30.80 -4.98
CA ARG A 399 -6.91 -31.71 -3.85
C ARG A 399 -7.64 -31.21 -2.60
N VAL A 400 -7.50 -29.92 -2.26
CA VAL A 400 -8.12 -29.30 -1.08
C VAL A 400 -9.64 -29.26 -1.20
N LEU A 401 -10.18 -28.92 -2.38
CA LEU A 401 -11.63 -28.92 -2.63
C LEU A 401 -12.20 -30.33 -2.52
N ARG A 402 -11.57 -31.31 -3.17
CA ARG A 402 -12.01 -32.71 -3.15
C ARG A 402 -12.07 -33.25 -1.72
N SER A 403 -11.01 -33.07 -0.94
CA SER A 403 -10.97 -33.57 0.44
C SER A 403 -11.98 -32.84 1.32
N SER A 404 -12.07 -31.50 1.21
CA SER A 404 -12.94 -30.71 2.07
C SER A 404 -14.42 -30.95 1.77
N ILE A 405 -14.80 -31.13 0.50
CA ILE A 405 -16.18 -31.46 0.10
C ILE A 405 -16.56 -32.86 0.59
N ALA A 406 -15.66 -33.84 0.45
CA ALA A 406 -15.90 -35.21 0.94
C ALA A 406 -16.03 -35.27 2.47
N GLU A 407 -15.21 -34.50 3.21
CA GLU A 407 -15.28 -34.42 4.68
C GLU A 407 -16.57 -33.75 5.17
N GLY A 408 -17.10 -32.79 4.41
CA GLY A 408 -18.21 -31.95 4.84
C GLY A 408 -17.86 -31.04 6.03
N GLN A 409 -18.90 -30.46 6.64
CA GLN A 409 -18.76 -29.56 7.78
C GLN A 409 -18.14 -30.27 8.99
N PRO A 410 -17.27 -29.61 9.80
CA PRO A 410 -16.62 -30.24 10.92
C PRO A 410 -17.64 -30.76 11.96
N ARG A 411 -17.38 -31.95 12.50
CA ARG A 411 -18.23 -32.68 13.48
C ARG A 411 -19.56 -33.19 12.95
N THR A 412 -20.22 -32.47 12.04
CA THR A 412 -21.55 -32.83 11.55
C THR A 412 -21.50 -33.60 10.23
N HIS A 413 -20.40 -33.52 9.48
CA HIS A 413 -20.22 -34.08 8.14
C HIS A 413 -21.32 -33.68 7.14
N ARG A 414 -22.07 -32.62 7.45
CA ARG A 414 -23.11 -32.09 6.55
C ARG A 414 -22.47 -31.44 5.33
N PRO A 415 -23.16 -31.42 4.18
CA PRO A 415 -22.71 -30.64 3.03
C PRO A 415 -22.48 -29.16 3.39
N TRP A 416 -21.49 -28.53 2.76
CA TRP A 416 -21.24 -27.09 2.92
C TRP A 416 -22.41 -26.28 2.40
N THR A 417 -22.78 -25.21 3.11
CA THR A 417 -23.84 -24.29 2.64
C THR A 417 -23.38 -23.49 1.43
N LYS A 418 -22.07 -23.19 1.35
CA LYS A 418 -21.42 -22.46 0.28
C LYS A 418 -19.93 -22.81 0.25
N VAL A 419 -19.36 -22.94 -0.94
CA VAL A 419 -17.91 -23.06 -1.13
C VAL A 419 -17.42 -21.88 -1.96
N LEU A 420 -16.51 -21.09 -1.40
CA LEU A 420 -15.94 -19.90 -2.02
C LEU A 420 -14.43 -20.04 -2.14
N VAL A 421 -13.90 -19.92 -3.35
CA VAL A 421 -12.46 -19.86 -3.65
C VAL A 421 -12.05 -18.41 -3.86
N VAL A 422 -10.99 -17.96 -3.20
CA VAL A 422 -10.53 -16.57 -3.26
C VAL A 422 -9.08 -16.51 -3.73
N VAL A 423 -8.83 -15.72 -4.79
CA VAL A 423 -7.50 -15.52 -5.40
C VAL A 423 -7.28 -14.04 -5.77
N GLU A 424 -6.02 -13.64 -5.97
CA GLU A 424 -5.64 -12.32 -6.47
C GLU A 424 -5.26 -12.39 -7.95
N GLY A 425 -5.58 -11.36 -8.75
CA GLY A 425 -5.18 -11.28 -10.16
C GLY A 425 -3.68 -11.09 -10.34
N ILE A 426 -3.10 -10.13 -9.61
CA ILE A 426 -1.65 -10.00 -9.39
C ILE A 426 -1.39 -10.04 -7.88
N TYR A 427 -0.49 -10.91 -7.46
CA TYR A 427 -0.02 -10.98 -6.09
C TYR A 427 0.98 -9.87 -5.81
N SER A 428 0.62 -8.99 -4.88
CA SER A 428 1.28 -7.70 -4.67
C SER A 428 2.76 -7.74 -4.28
N MET A 429 3.26 -8.83 -3.68
CA MET A 429 4.66 -8.94 -3.25
C MET A 429 5.54 -9.66 -4.28
N GLU A 430 4.97 -10.60 -5.03
CA GLU A 430 5.66 -11.47 -5.99
C GLU A 430 5.62 -10.89 -7.40
N GLY A 431 4.58 -10.12 -7.73
CA GLY A 431 4.27 -9.75 -9.11
C GLY A 431 3.86 -10.95 -9.96
N ALA A 432 3.50 -12.07 -9.34
CA ALA A 432 2.94 -13.24 -10.01
C ALA A 432 1.50 -12.94 -10.47
N VAL A 433 1.15 -13.42 -11.66
CA VAL A 433 -0.22 -13.38 -12.19
C VAL A 433 -0.89 -14.72 -11.94
N CYS A 434 -2.12 -14.69 -11.45
CA CYS A 434 -2.91 -15.89 -11.21
C CYS A 434 -3.13 -16.71 -12.48
N ASN A 435 -3.01 -18.03 -12.36
CA ASN A 435 -3.35 -19.01 -13.39
C ASN A 435 -4.87 -19.21 -13.43
N LEU A 436 -5.57 -18.11 -13.76
CA LEU A 436 -7.02 -18.03 -13.71
C LEU A 436 -7.73 -19.11 -14.54
N PRO A 437 -7.28 -19.50 -15.75
CA PRO A 437 -7.95 -20.55 -16.53
C PRO A 437 -8.02 -21.90 -15.80
N GLU A 438 -6.91 -22.34 -15.18
CA GLU A 438 -6.90 -23.62 -14.47
C GLU A 438 -7.65 -23.55 -13.14
N ILE A 439 -7.56 -22.42 -12.44
CA ILE A 439 -8.33 -22.20 -11.21
C ILE A 439 -9.84 -22.23 -11.52
N LEU A 440 -10.27 -21.54 -12.59
CA LEU A 440 -11.66 -21.53 -13.04
C LEU A 440 -12.14 -22.94 -13.43
N ARG A 441 -11.32 -23.70 -14.17
CA ARG A 441 -11.64 -25.10 -14.52
C ARG A 441 -11.91 -25.94 -13.27
N VAL A 442 -11.09 -25.75 -12.24
CA VAL A 442 -11.23 -26.48 -10.97
C VAL A 442 -12.46 -25.99 -10.19
N THR A 443 -12.70 -24.69 -10.07
CA THR A 443 -13.88 -24.17 -9.36
C THR A 443 -15.18 -24.63 -10.02
N HIS A 444 -15.26 -24.60 -11.36
CA HIS A 444 -16.41 -25.11 -12.11
C HIS A 444 -16.65 -26.60 -11.89
N LYS A 445 -15.59 -27.42 -11.94
CA LYS A 445 -15.66 -28.86 -11.70
C LYS A 445 -16.31 -29.21 -10.35
N TYR A 446 -16.03 -28.41 -9.32
CA TYR A 446 -16.54 -28.61 -7.96
C TYR A 446 -17.74 -27.72 -7.60
N ARG A 447 -18.29 -26.96 -8.56
CA ARG A 447 -19.38 -26.00 -8.35
C ARG A 447 -19.10 -25.03 -7.19
N ALA A 448 -17.85 -24.62 -7.05
CA ALA A 448 -17.42 -23.62 -6.09
C ALA A 448 -17.50 -22.23 -6.72
N TYR A 449 -17.90 -21.23 -5.93
CA TYR A 449 -17.87 -19.84 -6.35
C TYR A 449 -16.43 -19.33 -6.40
N LEU A 450 -16.12 -18.43 -7.35
CA LEU A 450 -14.83 -17.81 -7.52
C LEU A 450 -14.88 -16.30 -7.24
N PHE A 451 -14.05 -15.86 -6.30
CA PHE A 451 -13.79 -14.45 -5.99
C PHE A 451 -12.38 -14.10 -6.45
N VAL A 452 -12.27 -13.13 -7.35
CA VAL A 452 -10.98 -12.62 -7.85
C VAL A 452 -10.80 -11.18 -7.38
N ASP A 453 -9.73 -10.96 -6.62
CA ASP A 453 -9.24 -9.63 -6.25
C ASP A 453 -8.33 -9.09 -7.36
N GLU A 454 -8.89 -8.20 -8.18
CA GLU A 454 -8.24 -7.51 -9.30
C GLU A 454 -7.49 -6.24 -8.85
N ALA A 455 -7.22 -6.02 -7.55
CA ALA A 455 -6.71 -4.74 -7.06
C ALA A 455 -5.38 -4.31 -7.70
N HIS A 456 -4.51 -5.25 -8.09
CA HIS A 456 -3.23 -4.97 -8.75
C HIS A 456 -3.25 -5.17 -10.27
N SER A 457 -4.30 -5.79 -10.81
CA SER A 457 -4.42 -6.14 -12.22
C SER A 457 -5.38 -5.24 -12.98
N ILE A 458 -6.44 -4.72 -12.35
CA ILE A 458 -7.36 -3.77 -12.98
C ILE A 458 -6.60 -2.49 -13.39
N GLY A 459 -6.75 -2.09 -14.65
CA GLY A 459 -5.99 -1.00 -15.28
C GLY A 459 -4.54 -1.33 -15.63
N ALA A 460 -3.95 -2.39 -15.05
CA ALA A 460 -2.55 -2.75 -15.21
C ALA A 460 -2.32 -3.89 -16.22
N LEU A 461 -3.27 -4.82 -16.32
CA LEU A 461 -3.22 -5.96 -17.22
C LEU A 461 -4.36 -5.93 -18.25
N GLY A 462 -4.13 -6.65 -19.34
CA GLY A 462 -5.07 -6.74 -20.46
C GLY A 462 -4.84 -5.63 -21.50
N ALA A 463 -5.34 -5.85 -22.72
CA ALA A 463 -5.15 -4.90 -23.82
C ALA A 463 -5.89 -3.57 -23.58
N THR A 464 -7.02 -3.63 -22.86
CA THR A 464 -7.86 -2.47 -22.52
C THR A 464 -7.85 -2.15 -21.03
N GLY A 465 -6.95 -2.77 -20.25
CA GLY A 465 -6.83 -2.53 -18.82
C GLY A 465 -7.95 -3.17 -18.00
N ARG A 466 -8.65 -4.19 -18.51
CA ARG A 466 -9.77 -4.84 -17.81
C ARG A 466 -9.34 -5.92 -16.82
N GLY A 467 -8.03 -6.10 -16.61
CA GLY A 467 -7.50 -6.94 -15.55
C GLY A 467 -7.12 -8.35 -15.99
N VAL A 468 -7.05 -9.27 -15.01
CA VAL A 468 -6.54 -10.63 -15.21
C VAL A 468 -7.46 -11.47 -16.08
N CYS A 469 -8.78 -11.22 -16.06
CA CYS A 469 -9.72 -11.92 -16.95
C CYS A 469 -9.38 -11.67 -18.42
N GLU A 470 -9.26 -10.40 -18.83
CA GLU A 470 -8.87 -10.03 -20.20
C GLU A 470 -7.46 -10.52 -20.54
N TYR A 471 -6.51 -10.39 -19.61
CA TYR A 471 -5.15 -10.85 -19.81
C TYR A 471 -5.06 -12.36 -20.08
N THR A 472 -5.82 -13.17 -19.34
CA THR A 472 -5.81 -14.63 -19.48
C THR A 472 -6.75 -15.15 -20.56
N GLY A 473 -7.65 -14.31 -21.10
CA GLY A 473 -8.66 -14.70 -22.07
C GLY A 473 -9.88 -15.38 -21.44
N VAL A 474 -10.03 -15.29 -20.12
CA VAL A 474 -11.19 -15.80 -19.39
C VAL A 474 -12.33 -14.80 -19.51
N ASN A 475 -13.54 -15.28 -19.84
CA ASN A 475 -14.70 -14.43 -19.84
C ASN A 475 -15.03 -14.01 -18.40
N ALA A 476 -15.06 -12.70 -18.15
CA ALA A 476 -15.41 -12.15 -16.84
C ALA A 476 -16.78 -12.64 -16.34
N ALA A 477 -17.71 -13.00 -17.24
CA ALA A 477 -19.01 -13.59 -16.88
C ALA A 477 -18.89 -14.89 -16.07
N GLU A 478 -17.84 -15.69 -16.30
CA GLU A 478 -17.60 -16.98 -15.61
C GLU A 478 -17.05 -16.80 -14.19
N VAL A 479 -16.57 -15.62 -13.82
CA VAL A 479 -16.05 -15.34 -12.47
C VAL A 479 -17.17 -14.76 -11.60
N ASP A 480 -17.57 -15.39 -10.50
CA ASP A 480 -18.75 -14.95 -9.74
C ASP A 480 -18.61 -13.55 -9.13
N VAL A 481 -17.44 -13.24 -8.56
CA VAL A 481 -17.20 -11.98 -7.87
C VAL A 481 -15.87 -11.37 -8.31
N LEU A 482 -15.94 -10.14 -8.84
CA LEU A 482 -14.77 -9.32 -9.17
C LEU A 482 -14.66 -8.19 -8.16
N MET A 483 -13.55 -8.16 -7.44
CA MET A 483 -13.21 -7.09 -6.51
C MET A 483 -12.08 -6.26 -7.10
N GLY A 484 -12.08 -4.95 -6.88
CA GLY A 484 -10.94 -4.10 -7.23
C GLY A 484 -10.79 -2.90 -6.31
N THR A 485 -9.71 -2.13 -6.50
CA THR A 485 -9.44 -0.91 -5.76
C THR A 485 -9.22 0.28 -6.67
N PHE A 486 -9.62 1.46 -6.20
CA PHE A 486 -9.36 2.74 -6.86
C PHE A 486 -8.06 3.42 -6.40
N THR A 487 -7.41 2.86 -5.38
CA THR A 487 -6.18 3.40 -4.76
C THR A 487 -4.91 3.26 -5.59
N LYS A 488 -4.98 2.54 -6.72
CA LYS A 488 -3.82 2.16 -7.53
C LYS A 488 -3.89 2.75 -8.93
N SER A 489 -4.31 1.95 -9.91
CA SER A 489 -4.38 2.36 -11.32
C SER A 489 -5.22 3.62 -11.54
N PHE A 490 -6.25 3.84 -10.73
CA PHE A 490 -7.18 4.97 -10.87
C PHE A 490 -6.76 6.23 -10.08
N GLY A 491 -5.73 6.15 -9.23
CA GLY A 491 -5.18 7.30 -8.52
C GLY A 491 -6.14 8.01 -7.56
N ALA A 492 -7.06 7.28 -6.93
CA ALA A 492 -8.08 7.81 -6.02
C ALA A 492 -8.15 6.99 -4.71
N VAL A 493 -9.35 6.80 -4.13
CA VAL A 493 -9.56 6.07 -2.87
C VAL A 493 -10.71 5.07 -2.97
N GLY A 494 -10.69 4.05 -2.11
CA GLY A 494 -11.75 3.05 -2.02
C GLY A 494 -11.59 1.82 -2.92
N GLY A 495 -12.68 1.08 -3.10
CA GLY A 495 -12.74 -0.11 -3.94
C GLY A 495 -14.17 -0.48 -4.30
N TYR A 496 -14.31 -1.59 -5.02
CA TYR A 496 -15.60 -2.08 -5.49
C TYR A 496 -15.68 -3.61 -5.42
N VAL A 497 -16.91 -4.10 -5.41
CA VAL A 497 -17.25 -5.50 -5.68
C VAL A 497 -18.32 -5.54 -6.76
N ALA A 498 -18.11 -6.34 -7.80
CA ALA A 498 -19.00 -6.49 -8.94
C ALA A 498 -19.35 -7.96 -9.16
N GLY A 499 -20.58 -8.22 -9.59
CA GLY A 499 -21.14 -9.56 -9.79
C GLY A 499 -22.55 -9.48 -10.33
N SER A 500 -23.39 -10.46 -10.00
CA SER A 500 -24.81 -10.40 -10.37
C SER A 500 -25.55 -9.28 -9.63
N ALA A 501 -26.64 -8.80 -10.22
CA ALA A 501 -27.51 -7.80 -9.60
C ALA A 501 -28.07 -8.30 -8.25
N GLU A 502 -28.33 -9.61 -8.15
CA GLU A 502 -28.76 -10.25 -6.91
C GLU A 502 -27.69 -10.22 -5.83
N LEU A 503 -26.45 -10.58 -6.18
CA LEU A 503 -25.32 -10.51 -5.26
C LEU A 503 -25.14 -9.10 -4.72
N VAL A 504 -25.11 -8.11 -5.61
CA VAL A 504 -24.89 -6.71 -5.24
C VAL A 504 -26.04 -6.18 -4.39
N ARG A 505 -27.29 -6.53 -4.69
CA ARG A 505 -28.45 -6.18 -3.87
C ARG A 505 -28.37 -6.81 -2.47
N HIS A 506 -27.91 -8.06 -2.35
CA HIS A 506 -27.65 -8.68 -1.05
C HIS A 506 -26.57 -7.91 -0.28
N LEU A 507 -25.44 -7.59 -0.92
CA LEU A 507 -24.34 -6.86 -0.29
C LEU A 507 -24.74 -5.48 0.24
N ARG A 508 -25.65 -4.78 -0.44
CA ARG A 508 -26.19 -3.48 0.01
C ARG A 508 -26.88 -3.58 1.38
N HIS A 509 -27.54 -4.70 1.67
CA HIS A 509 -28.31 -4.88 2.91
C HIS A 509 -27.60 -5.72 3.98
N ALA A 510 -26.51 -6.41 3.63
CA ALA A 510 -25.86 -7.36 4.54
C ALA A 510 -24.41 -7.00 4.90
N SER A 511 -23.73 -6.17 4.09
CA SER A 511 -22.31 -5.88 4.35
C SER A 511 -22.12 -4.69 5.27
N ALA A 512 -21.22 -4.84 6.26
CA ALA A 512 -20.81 -3.74 7.13
C ALA A 512 -20.22 -2.57 6.33
N GLY A 513 -19.59 -2.87 5.18
CA GLY A 513 -19.06 -1.88 4.24
C GLY A 513 -20.15 -0.97 3.66
N ALA A 514 -21.36 -1.49 3.41
CA ALA A 514 -22.49 -0.69 2.93
C ALA A 514 -23.25 0.01 4.08
N LEU A 515 -23.46 -0.70 5.19
CA LEU A 515 -24.37 -0.27 6.26
C LEU A 515 -23.73 0.69 7.27
N HIS A 516 -22.43 0.53 7.56
CA HIS A 516 -21.79 1.18 8.73
C HIS A 516 -20.60 2.07 8.38
N THR A 517 -20.23 2.15 7.10
CA THR A 517 -19.13 3.01 6.66
C THR A 517 -19.64 4.25 5.97
N THR A 518 -18.88 5.34 6.07
CA THR A 518 -19.14 6.55 5.31
C THR A 518 -19.03 6.26 3.82
N THR A 519 -20.00 6.76 3.06
CA THR A 519 -20.03 6.67 1.61
C THR A 519 -18.79 7.31 0.97
N MET A 520 -18.46 6.91 -0.26
CA MET A 520 -17.35 7.50 -1.00
C MET A 520 -17.61 8.99 -1.26
N SER A 521 -16.58 9.83 -1.06
CA SER A 521 -16.63 11.25 -1.39
C SER A 521 -17.02 11.46 -2.86
N PRO A 522 -17.99 12.36 -3.16
CA PRO A 522 -18.40 12.65 -4.53
C PRO A 522 -17.25 13.14 -5.44
N SER A 523 -16.31 13.93 -4.90
CA SER A 523 -15.14 14.38 -5.66
C SER A 523 -14.20 13.22 -6.00
N SER A 524 -14.00 12.28 -5.06
CA SER A 524 -13.24 11.05 -5.31
C SER A 524 -13.94 10.17 -6.35
N ALA A 525 -15.26 10.03 -6.28
CA ALA A 525 -16.03 9.29 -7.28
C ALA A 525 -15.89 9.89 -8.68
N MET A 526 -15.91 11.23 -8.80
CA MET A 526 -15.70 11.92 -10.08
C MET A 526 -14.27 11.75 -10.63
N GLN A 527 -13.25 11.75 -9.77
CA GLN A 527 -11.88 11.47 -10.20
C GLN A 527 -11.75 10.05 -10.78
N ILE A 528 -12.42 9.08 -10.16
CA ILE A 528 -12.43 7.69 -10.65
C ILE A 528 -13.17 7.60 -11.98
N LEU A 529 -14.34 8.23 -12.09
CA LEU A 529 -15.11 8.31 -13.34
C LEU A 529 -14.29 8.92 -14.47
N TYR A 530 -13.56 10.01 -14.20
CA TYR A 530 -12.66 10.62 -15.17
C TYR A 530 -11.59 9.62 -15.65
N ALA A 531 -10.90 8.94 -14.73
CA ALA A 531 -9.90 7.94 -15.08
C ALA A 531 -10.51 6.76 -15.87
N MET A 532 -11.65 6.21 -15.44
CA MET A 532 -12.30 5.09 -16.10
C MET A 532 -12.79 5.42 -17.52
N ARG A 533 -13.30 6.64 -17.74
CA ARG A 533 -13.72 7.11 -19.07
C ARG A 533 -12.54 7.22 -20.02
N GLN A 534 -11.42 7.78 -19.56
CA GLN A 534 -10.18 7.83 -20.35
C GLN A 534 -9.63 6.45 -20.68
N ILE A 535 -9.62 5.53 -19.70
CA ILE A 535 -9.16 4.13 -19.90
C ILE A 535 -10.04 3.43 -20.94
N SER A 536 -11.35 3.64 -20.86
CA SER A 536 -12.32 3.04 -21.77
C SER A 536 -12.41 3.72 -23.14
N GLY A 537 -11.81 4.91 -23.30
CA GLY A 537 -11.97 5.76 -24.48
C GLY A 537 -13.35 6.41 -24.61
N GLU A 538 -14.18 6.39 -23.55
CA GLU A 538 -15.51 7.02 -23.53
C GLU A 538 -15.42 8.56 -23.56
N ASP A 539 -14.27 9.12 -23.22
CA ASP A 539 -13.98 10.55 -23.34
C ASP A 539 -13.57 10.97 -24.77
N GLY A 540 -13.50 10.01 -25.71
CA GLY A 540 -13.11 10.24 -27.10
C GLY A 540 -11.60 10.40 -27.32
N THR A 541 -10.77 10.21 -26.29
CA THR A 541 -9.30 10.33 -26.40
C THR A 541 -8.60 8.97 -26.43
N ASP A 542 -7.30 8.98 -26.79
CA ASP A 542 -6.46 7.80 -26.77
C ASP A 542 -5.57 7.70 -25.50
N VAL A 543 -5.77 8.60 -24.53
CA VAL A 543 -4.87 8.78 -23.38
C VAL A 543 -4.78 7.51 -22.55
N GLY A 544 -5.91 6.88 -22.25
CA GLY A 544 -5.94 5.63 -21.48
C GLY A 544 -5.21 4.49 -22.20
N ARG A 545 -5.45 4.33 -23.50
CA ARG A 545 -4.78 3.32 -24.34
C ARG A 545 -3.26 3.51 -24.35
N ARG A 546 -2.79 4.77 -24.52
CA ARG A 546 -1.37 5.10 -24.47
C ARG A 546 -0.75 4.81 -23.10
N LYS A 547 -1.45 5.13 -22.00
CA LYS A 547 -0.99 4.83 -20.64
C LYS A 547 -0.83 3.33 -20.39
N ILE A 548 -1.79 2.51 -20.83
CA ILE A 548 -1.72 1.04 -20.71
C ILE A 548 -0.52 0.49 -21.50
N ALA A 549 -0.35 0.92 -22.76
CA ALA A 549 0.78 0.50 -23.59
C ALA A 549 2.12 0.91 -22.96
N GLN A 550 2.22 2.16 -22.48
CA GLN A 550 3.42 2.67 -21.82
C GLN A 550 3.77 1.89 -20.56
N LEU A 551 2.78 1.53 -19.72
CA LEU A 551 3.00 0.72 -18.52
C LEU A 551 3.56 -0.66 -18.88
N ARG A 552 2.98 -1.32 -19.88
CA ARG A 552 3.46 -2.62 -20.38
C ARG A 552 4.90 -2.51 -20.89
N ASP A 553 5.19 -1.52 -21.73
CA ASP A 553 6.52 -1.29 -22.28
C ASP A 553 7.56 -0.97 -21.20
N ASN A 554 7.18 -0.18 -20.19
CA ASN A 554 8.02 0.12 -19.03
C ASN A 554 8.31 -1.14 -18.21
N SER A 555 7.30 -1.99 -17.99
CA SER A 555 7.41 -3.24 -17.23
C SER A 555 8.36 -4.24 -17.89
N LEU A 556 8.17 -4.47 -19.18
CA LEU A 556 9.02 -5.37 -19.96
C LEU A 556 10.45 -4.84 -20.05
N TYR A 557 10.62 -3.55 -20.34
CA TYR A 557 11.93 -2.93 -20.44
C TYR A 557 12.71 -3.05 -19.13
N PHE A 558 12.11 -2.58 -18.04
CA PHE A 558 12.79 -2.49 -16.75
C PHE A 558 13.18 -3.87 -16.23
N ARG A 559 12.25 -4.83 -16.30
CA ARG A 559 12.53 -6.23 -15.89
C ARG A 559 13.64 -6.85 -16.72
N ARG A 560 13.61 -6.70 -18.04
CA ARG A 560 14.68 -7.19 -18.93
C ARG A 560 16.03 -6.62 -18.52
N ARG A 561 16.11 -5.31 -18.28
CA ARG A 561 17.35 -4.65 -17.88
C ARG A 561 17.84 -5.12 -16.52
N LEU A 562 16.96 -5.32 -15.53
CA LEU A 562 17.35 -5.89 -14.23
C LEU A 562 17.96 -7.29 -14.37
N ILE A 563 17.38 -8.16 -15.21
CA ILE A 563 17.93 -9.49 -15.50
C ILE A 563 19.33 -9.36 -16.11
N GLU A 564 19.52 -8.43 -17.05
CA GLU A 564 20.84 -8.16 -17.67
C GLU A 564 21.89 -7.64 -16.68
N LEU A 565 21.48 -6.89 -15.64
CA LEU A 565 22.36 -6.45 -14.55
C LEU A 565 22.80 -7.60 -13.63
N GLY A 566 22.12 -8.75 -13.68
CA GLY A 566 22.42 -9.93 -12.87
C GLY A 566 21.77 -9.93 -11.49
N VAL A 567 20.84 -9.01 -11.23
CA VAL A 567 19.99 -9.08 -10.02
C VAL A 567 18.87 -10.10 -10.23
N GLN A 568 18.47 -10.76 -9.15
CA GLN A 568 17.44 -11.80 -9.21
C GLN A 568 16.05 -11.17 -9.03
N THR A 569 15.15 -11.45 -9.98
CA THR A 569 13.76 -10.96 -9.97
C THR A 569 12.78 -12.13 -10.06
N ILE A 570 11.57 -11.96 -9.51
CA ILE A 570 10.51 -12.98 -9.51
C ILE A 570 9.20 -12.47 -10.14
N GLY A 571 8.24 -13.37 -10.31
CA GLY A 571 6.89 -13.07 -10.81
C GLY A 571 6.79 -13.10 -12.34
N THR A 572 5.63 -12.73 -12.85
CA THR A 572 5.32 -12.78 -14.28
C THR A 572 5.96 -11.62 -15.03
N ILE A 573 6.55 -11.89 -16.20
CA ILE A 573 7.37 -10.92 -16.94
C ILE A 573 6.61 -9.62 -17.28
N GLY A 574 5.35 -9.72 -17.71
CA GLY A 574 4.50 -8.57 -18.02
C GLY A 574 3.93 -7.80 -16.81
N SER A 575 4.22 -8.23 -15.58
CA SER A 575 3.66 -7.59 -14.37
C SER A 575 4.36 -6.26 -14.05
N PRO A 576 3.61 -5.20 -13.69
CA PRO A 576 4.18 -3.90 -13.30
C PRO A 576 4.81 -3.90 -11.90
N VAL A 577 4.66 -5.00 -11.15
CA VAL A 577 5.37 -5.24 -9.90
C VAL A 577 6.59 -6.10 -10.22
N VAL A 578 7.79 -5.54 -10.02
CA VAL A 578 9.06 -6.18 -10.36
C VAL A 578 9.93 -6.29 -9.10
N PRO A 579 9.81 -7.38 -8.32
CA PRO A 579 10.59 -7.51 -7.09
C PRO A 579 12.06 -7.82 -7.39
N ILE A 580 12.96 -7.23 -6.61
CA ILE A 580 14.41 -7.53 -6.59
C ILE A 580 14.73 -8.26 -5.29
N MET A 581 15.28 -9.46 -5.38
CA MET A 581 15.54 -10.28 -4.19
C MET A 581 16.75 -9.75 -3.40
N LEU A 582 16.55 -9.51 -2.10
CA LEU A 582 17.59 -9.02 -1.19
C LEU A 582 18.09 -10.10 -0.23
N TYR A 583 17.19 -11.02 0.15
CA TYR A 583 17.39 -12.16 1.05
C TYR A 583 17.82 -11.77 2.47
N ILE A 584 19.03 -11.24 2.61
CA ILE A 584 19.71 -11.00 3.87
C ILE A 584 19.13 -9.74 4.55
N PRO A 585 18.70 -9.82 5.83
CA PRO A 585 18.02 -8.73 6.52
C PRO A 585 18.83 -7.44 6.64
N SER A 586 20.16 -7.50 6.77
CA SER A 586 21.00 -6.30 6.81
C SER A 586 21.00 -5.54 5.49
N LYS A 587 20.84 -6.23 4.36
CA LYS A 587 20.81 -5.63 3.03
C LYS A 587 19.50 -4.88 2.77
N ILE A 588 18.40 -5.25 3.42
CA ILE A 588 17.08 -4.61 3.28
C ILE A 588 17.17 -3.10 3.55
N ALA A 589 17.63 -2.73 4.74
CA ALA A 589 17.71 -1.33 5.13
C ALA A 589 18.82 -0.59 4.38
N ALA A 590 19.96 -1.26 4.14
CA ALA A 590 21.05 -0.68 3.37
C ALA A 590 20.59 -0.30 1.96
N PHE A 591 19.89 -1.20 1.26
CA PHE A 591 19.39 -0.96 -0.10
C PHE A 591 18.44 0.25 -0.13
N SER A 592 17.45 0.30 0.77
CA SER A 592 16.51 1.43 0.85
C SER A 592 17.18 2.79 1.14
N ARG A 593 18.19 2.81 2.01
CA ARG A 593 18.91 4.05 2.38
C ARG A 593 19.85 4.50 1.27
N GLU A 594 20.56 3.57 0.64
CA GLU A 594 21.49 3.84 -0.46
C GLU A 594 20.78 4.34 -1.72
N CYS A 595 19.61 3.76 -2.05
CA CYS A 595 18.76 4.24 -3.12
C CYS A 595 18.24 5.66 -2.84
N LEU A 596 17.73 5.91 -1.63
CA LEU A 596 17.22 7.24 -1.27
C LEU A 596 18.30 8.32 -1.34
N ARG A 597 19.52 8.03 -0.86
CA ARG A 597 20.63 8.98 -0.93
C ARG A 597 20.95 9.38 -2.38
N ARG A 598 20.71 8.46 -3.32
CA ARG A 598 20.86 8.67 -4.76
C ARG A 598 19.58 9.17 -5.45
N GLY A 599 18.56 9.59 -4.70
CA GLY A 599 17.32 10.16 -5.25
C GLY A 599 16.33 9.12 -5.77
N LEU A 600 16.41 7.87 -5.33
CA LEU A 600 15.49 6.80 -5.72
C LEU A 600 14.66 6.32 -4.51
N ALA A 601 13.34 6.53 -4.57
CA ALA A 601 12.41 6.08 -3.54
C ALA A 601 11.85 4.70 -3.89
N ILE A 602 12.10 3.72 -3.01
CA ILE A 602 11.71 2.32 -3.18
C ILE A 602 11.11 1.76 -1.89
N VAL A 603 10.28 0.74 -2.02
CA VAL A 603 9.81 -0.07 -0.89
C VAL A 603 10.69 -1.30 -0.75
N VAL A 604 11.18 -1.54 0.46
CA VAL A 604 11.79 -2.81 0.84
C VAL A 604 10.85 -3.60 1.72
N VAL A 605 10.84 -4.92 1.62
CA VAL A 605 9.90 -5.79 2.32
C VAL A 605 10.68 -6.98 2.89
N GLY A 606 10.39 -7.32 4.14
CA GLY A 606 10.95 -8.49 4.81
C GLY A 606 9.91 -9.11 5.74
N PHE A 607 10.36 -10.06 6.56
CA PHE A 607 9.52 -10.65 7.61
C PHE A 607 8.86 -9.56 8.49
N PRO A 608 7.61 -9.74 8.95
CA PRO A 608 6.72 -10.88 8.71
C PRO A 608 5.91 -10.82 7.41
N ALA A 609 6.05 -9.74 6.61
CA ALA A 609 5.29 -9.58 5.37
C ALA A 609 5.69 -10.61 4.29
N THR A 610 6.94 -11.05 4.28
CA THR A 610 7.43 -12.17 3.47
C THR A 610 8.12 -13.23 4.35
N PRO A 611 8.27 -14.48 3.88
CA PRO A 611 9.12 -15.45 4.55
C PRO A 611 10.55 -14.93 4.77
N LEU A 612 11.23 -15.44 5.82
CA LEU A 612 12.55 -14.95 6.27
C LEU A 612 13.59 -14.90 5.15
N ILE A 613 13.62 -15.92 4.30
CA ILE A 613 14.60 -16.07 3.21
C ILE A 613 14.13 -15.46 1.89
N LEU A 614 13.02 -14.70 1.86
CA LEU A 614 12.45 -14.13 0.63
C LEU A 614 12.22 -12.61 0.74
N SER A 615 13.06 -11.93 1.53
CA SER A 615 13.05 -10.46 1.57
C SER A 615 13.48 -9.86 0.23
N ARG A 616 12.90 -8.71 -0.11
CA ARG A 616 12.97 -8.12 -1.46
C ARG A 616 12.76 -6.61 -1.45
N ALA A 617 13.22 -5.91 -2.48
CA ALA A 617 12.74 -4.58 -2.82
C ALA A 617 11.60 -4.72 -3.83
N ARG A 618 10.44 -4.13 -3.54
CA ARG A 618 9.30 -4.13 -4.44
C ARG A 618 9.35 -2.88 -5.30
N ILE A 619 9.66 -3.07 -6.58
CA ILE A 619 9.61 -2.00 -7.57
C ILE A 619 8.24 -2.00 -8.25
N CYS A 620 7.60 -0.84 -8.25
CA CYS A 620 6.31 -0.63 -8.90
C CYS A 620 6.51 0.36 -10.05
N LEU A 621 6.15 -0.06 -11.25
CA LEU A 621 6.30 0.76 -12.46
C LEU A 621 5.01 1.49 -12.80
N SER A 622 5.15 2.62 -13.48
CA SER A 622 4.06 3.49 -13.87
C SER A 622 4.15 3.85 -15.35
N ALA A 623 3.00 4.11 -15.96
CA ALA A 623 2.90 4.79 -17.24
C ALA A 623 3.49 6.22 -17.20
N ALA A 624 3.59 6.83 -16.02
CA ALA A 624 4.17 8.16 -15.84
C ALA A 624 5.71 8.15 -15.91
N HIS A 625 6.37 7.00 -15.79
CA HIS A 625 7.83 6.92 -15.90
C HIS A 625 8.28 7.05 -17.34
N THR A 626 9.20 7.97 -17.58
CA THR A 626 9.88 8.10 -18.87
C THR A 626 11.00 7.07 -19.00
N ARG A 627 11.50 6.85 -20.22
CA ARG A 627 12.67 5.96 -20.42
C ARG A 627 13.91 6.46 -19.66
N ALA A 628 14.10 7.78 -19.60
CA ALA A 628 15.20 8.40 -18.87
C ALA A 628 15.11 8.15 -17.36
N ASP A 629 13.90 8.20 -16.79
CA ASP A 629 13.67 7.85 -15.38
C ASP A 629 14.06 6.41 -15.08
N LEU A 630 13.64 5.48 -15.96
CA LEU A 630 13.96 4.07 -15.80
C LEU A 630 15.46 3.79 -15.96
N ASP A 631 16.13 4.46 -16.88
CA ASP A 631 17.58 4.35 -17.07
C ASP A 631 18.36 4.86 -15.85
N PHE A 632 17.93 5.99 -15.28
CA PHE A 632 18.47 6.52 -14.04
C PHE A 632 18.28 5.53 -12.88
N ALA A 633 17.06 4.99 -12.71
CA ALA A 633 16.78 3.99 -11.69
C ALA A 633 17.66 2.74 -11.85
N LEU A 634 17.81 2.23 -13.07
CA LEU A 634 18.63 1.07 -13.38
C LEU A 634 20.10 1.33 -13.05
N GLN A 635 20.62 2.52 -13.37
CA GLN A 635 21.99 2.90 -12.99
C GLN A 635 22.17 2.90 -11.47
N VAL A 636 21.26 3.54 -10.73
CA VAL A 636 21.31 3.59 -9.26
C VAL A 636 21.23 2.18 -8.67
N ILE A 637 20.34 1.33 -9.20
CA ILE A 637 20.19 -0.05 -8.74
C ILE A 637 21.45 -0.86 -9.05
N ASP A 638 22.09 -0.67 -10.19
CA ASP A 638 23.33 -1.36 -10.56
C ASP A 638 24.47 -1.05 -9.57
N GLU A 639 24.68 0.24 -9.28
CA GLU A 639 25.69 0.71 -8.33
C GLU A 639 25.44 0.17 -6.91
N VAL A 640 24.19 0.24 -6.44
CA VAL A 640 23.82 -0.25 -5.10
C VAL A 640 23.87 -1.78 -5.04
N ALA A 641 23.52 -2.48 -6.13
CA ALA A 641 23.62 -3.93 -6.21
C ALA A 641 25.08 -4.41 -6.16
N ASP A 642 26.01 -3.68 -6.77
CA ASP A 642 27.45 -3.95 -6.63
C ASP A 642 27.92 -3.68 -5.20
N LEU A 643 27.54 -2.54 -4.61
CA LEU A 643 27.90 -2.18 -3.24
C LEU A 643 27.45 -3.23 -2.21
N LEU A 644 26.24 -3.79 -2.39
CA LEU A 644 25.64 -4.73 -1.47
C LEU A 644 25.77 -6.19 -1.90
N LEU A 645 26.52 -6.48 -2.98
CA LEU A 645 26.72 -7.83 -3.52
C LEU A 645 25.39 -8.56 -3.75
N LEU A 646 24.48 -7.93 -4.51
CA LEU A 646 23.11 -8.41 -4.81
C LEU A 646 22.99 -9.07 -6.19
N LYS A 647 24.09 -9.18 -6.93
CA LYS A 647 24.13 -9.84 -8.24
C LYS A 647 24.29 -11.35 -8.07
N TYR A 648 23.22 -12.00 -7.60
CA TYR A 648 23.20 -13.44 -7.31
C TYR A 648 23.22 -14.33 -8.56
N SER A 649 22.80 -13.80 -9.71
CA SER A 649 22.72 -14.59 -10.95
C SER A 649 24.10 -14.84 -11.55
N LYS A 650 24.41 -16.12 -11.84
CA LYS A 650 25.59 -16.52 -12.62
C LYS A 650 25.46 -16.18 -14.11
N HIS A 651 24.24 -15.92 -14.59
CA HIS A 651 23.99 -15.49 -15.96
C HIS A 651 24.22 -13.99 -16.09
N ARG A 652 25.49 -13.57 -16.00
CA ARG A 652 25.90 -12.40 -16.78
C ARG A 652 25.78 -12.81 -18.24
N LEU A 653 24.88 -12.20 -19.00
CA LEU A 653 24.97 -12.25 -20.46
C LEU A 653 26.39 -11.76 -20.82
N ASN A 654 27.21 -12.67 -21.32
CA ASN A 654 28.66 -12.58 -21.37
C ASN A 654 29.16 -11.30 -22.07
N GLY A 655 29.40 -10.25 -21.31
CA GLY A 655 30.28 -9.15 -21.70
C GLY A 655 31.69 -9.43 -21.21
N LYS A 656 32.51 -10.20 -21.96
CA LYS A 656 33.95 -10.45 -21.69
C LYS A 656 34.66 -9.24 -21.06
N ARG A 657 35.08 -9.27 -19.80
CA ARG A 657 35.95 -8.22 -19.25
C ARG A 657 37.24 -8.17 -20.10
N THR A 658 37.38 -7.20 -20.99
CA THR A 658 38.64 -6.95 -21.71
C THR A 658 39.46 -5.96 -20.91
N THR A 659 40.03 -6.42 -19.81
CA THR A 659 41.10 -5.72 -19.07
C THR A 659 41.87 -6.79 -18.31
N ASP A 660 42.69 -7.56 -19.02
CA ASP A 660 43.86 -8.28 -18.49
C ASP A 660 44.67 -8.76 -19.69
N LYS A 661 45.40 -7.82 -20.31
CA LYS A 661 46.55 -8.03 -21.20
C LYS A 661 47.14 -6.67 -21.57
N ALA A 662 47.74 -6.00 -20.58
CA ALA A 662 48.65 -4.88 -20.81
C ALA A 662 49.54 -4.69 -19.58
N LYS A 663 50.73 -5.33 -19.63
CA LYS A 663 51.97 -5.23 -18.83
C LYS A 663 52.62 -6.61 -18.97
N GLY A 664 53.38 -6.89 -20.04
CA GLY A 664 54.73 -6.37 -20.30
C GLY A 664 55.71 -7.22 -19.48
N ARG A 665 56.66 -7.98 -20.02
CA ARG A 665 57.84 -7.50 -20.77
C ARG A 665 58.24 -6.08 -20.40
#